data_AF-A0A661N1C8-F1
#
_entry.id   AF-A0A661N1C8-F1
#
_cell.length_a   1.000
_cell.length_b   1.000
_cell.length_c   1.000
_cell.angle_alpha   90.00
_cell.angle_beta   90.00
_cell.angle_gamma   90.00
#
_symmetry.space_group_name_H-M   'P 1'
#
loop_
_entity.id
_entity.type
_entity.pdbx_description
1 polymer ?
#
loop_
_entity_poly.entity_id
_entity_poly.type
_entity_poly.pdbx_seq_one_letter_code
_entity_poly.pdbx_strand_id
1 'polypeptide(L)'
;MTKLLTFRLSAAFAAIVGIALAFIPLLAVHGVESALALGLLLPPWVAATAASYAERHRGTRGIDLMLRAIGAGLLIWSIPVALLALSSLRIRQCAPGEGLALMVLGPAVGCALAACAGVWVAASMKRPRLSPWLAALIPLGAALLGVWAFYATPTVYVFGAFAGYFPGAIYDDLVQIPTRYLTYRATMLVAVLSLAVLLDALWDPSSGTLDVRGRSRRYLGAIIVSAGALGLVAASYWHGDHLGHWMSEEYLVERLGKTEQGRHCVAHMPRETRPEDAERLLEDCDFHVERIRKLVGLSSAEPVTAYFFRNQNEKKDLIGVGRTLIAKPWRREVYLQISRWPHPVLGHEIAHAVLGEVGRGPFSVAATFGGLIPNPGIVEGAAVALAWDLRDDLDPDQWSRIMMDRDELPTASTVMSVAFSALPGRRAYMSAGSLTRFLIASRGMDGLLEAYRGGVIGDLDELESEWHLYLQKVPVTAQERGIAEVELAQPSIFSAVCPHELAKLRANLSGDAAARDDVRTIETCQAILEIDEHEPKAHAALVGALARTERADEALAELDALRAAMNAPKPIVASALEQYADAAWTLGNLAEAAELYEELLTIPRTDGAARRSEVTELALEGAPAERRLIYEIFLGRSSSPVVVHLAQSLAASRDDGLGQYLAARQLMGQNRFALALPLLQEAARLGLPTLRLRRELSRVLGITFFALGRYDESAEAWRQRASASRAADAEATRWLERIEYAQTRTVSPALPGPSSAPRAAP
;
A
#
# COMPACT_ATOMS: atom_id res chain seq x y z
N MET A 1 38.51 -13.81 23.32
CA MET A 1 37.79 -12.76 22.56
C MET A 1 37.40 -11.56 23.42
N THR A 2 36.86 -11.74 24.61
CA THR A 2 36.43 -10.65 25.55
C THR A 2 37.51 -9.63 25.97
N LYS A 3 38.80 -9.93 25.76
CA LYS A 3 39.92 -9.00 25.99
C LYS A 3 40.19 -8.06 24.79
N LEU A 4 39.55 -8.26 23.63
CA LEU A 4 39.65 -7.33 22.49
C LEU A 4 38.81 -6.09 22.74
N LEU A 5 39.41 -4.91 22.59
CA LEU A 5 38.72 -3.62 22.67
C LEU A 5 37.58 -3.54 21.64
N THR A 6 37.81 -3.95 20.39
CA THR A 6 36.80 -3.94 19.32
C THR A 6 35.60 -4.83 19.62
N PHE A 7 35.82 -5.99 20.25
CA PHE A 7 34.72 -6.84 20.71
C PHE A 7 33.90 -6.15 21.81
N ARG A 8 34.54 -5.54 22.81
CA ARG A 8 33.84 -4.79 23.88
C ARG A 8 33.04 -3.62 23.32
N LEU A 9 33.61 -2.86 22.39
CA LEU A 9 32.92 -1.75 21.73
C LEU A 9 31.73 -2.25 20.90
N SER A 10 31.89 -3.33 20.14
CA SER A 10 30.80 -3.90 19.34
C SER A 10 29.67 -4.46 20.21
N ALA A 11 30.01 -5.12 21.33
CA ALA A 11 29.01 -5.61 22.29
C ALA A 11 28.28 -4.47 22.99
N ALA A 12 28.99 -3.40 23.37
CA ALA A 12 28.37 -2.20 23.94
C ALA A 12 27.46 -1.51 22.93
N PHE A 13 27.90 -1.36 21.68
CA PHE A 13 27.08 -0.82 20.60
C PHE A 13 25.82 -1.67 20.37
N ALA A 14 25.95 -3.00 20.30
CA ALA A 14 24.82 -3.90 20.14
C ALA A 14 23.82 -3.83 21.30
N ALA A 15 24.30 -3.66 22.54
CA ALA A 15 23.44 -3.41 23.70
C ALA A 15 22.71 -2.06 23.61
N ILE A 16 23.42 -0.98 23.24
CA ILE A 16 22.82 0.36 23.06
C ILE A 16 21.74 0.32 21.97
N VAL A 17 22.02 -0.31 20.83
CA VAL A 17 21.04 -0.48 19.74
C VAL A 17 19.84 -1.28 20.24
N GLY A 18 20.06 -2.43 20.90
CA GLY A 18 18.97 -3.24 21.45
C GLY A 18 18.07 -2.45 22.42
N ILE A 19 18.66 -1.67 23.32
CA ILE A 19 17.93 -0.80 24.25
C ILE A 19 17.16 0.29 23.48
N ALA A 20 17.78 0.96 22.52
CA ALA A 20 17.14 2.02 21.74
C ALA A 20 15.94 1.50 20.94
N LEU A 21 16.09 0.35 20.25
CA LEU A 21 15.00 -0.30 19.52
C LEU A 21 13.85 -0.68 20.45
N ALA A 22 14.15 -1.12 21.69
CA ALA A 22 13.13 -1.46 22.67
C ALA A 22 12.24 -0.29 23.11
N PHE A 23 12.61 0.97 22.83
CA PHE A 23 11.76 2.15 23.12
C PHE A 23 10.84 2.56 21.97
N ILE A 24 11.05 2.01 20.77
CA ILE A 24 10.25 2.35 19.58
C ILE A 24 9.25 1.21 19.36
N PRO A 25 7.93 1.41 19.52
CA PRO A 25 6.94 0.32 19.51
C PRO A 25 7.07 -0.65 18.32
N LEU A 26 7.29 -0.12 17.11
CA LEU A 26 7.46 -0.92 15.89
C LEU A 26 8.75 -1.76 15.87
N LEU A 27 9.80 -1.33 16.57
CA LEU A 27 11.11 -1.99 16.60
C LEU A 27 11.36 -2.79 17.89
N ALA A 28 10.45 -2.70 18.86
CA ALA A 28 10.67 -3.18 20.21
C ALA A 28 10.37 -4.67 20.41
N VAL A 29 9.95 -5.38 19.37
CA VAL A 29 9.75 -6.83 19.33
C VAL A 29 10.51 -7.43 18.16
N HIS A 30 10.67 -8.77 18.15
CA HIS A 30 11.22 -9.43 16.97
C HIS A 30 10.23 -9.31 15.81
N GLY A 31 10.66 -8.65 14.74
CA GLY A 31 9.88 -8.38 13.54
C GLY A 31 10.80 -8.04 12.37
N VAL A 32 10.22 -7.69 11.23
CA VAL A 32 10.99 -7.41 10.01
C VAL A 32 11.79 -6.11 10.15
N GLU A 33 11.24 -5.10 10.81
CA GLU A 33 11.84 -3.79 10.99
C GLU A 33 13.04 -3.86 11.94
N SER A 34 12.88 -4.53 13.09
CA SER A 34 13.98 -4.72 14.04
C SER A 34 15.06 -5.64 13.48
N ALA A 35 14.71 -6.69 12.71
CA ALA A 35 15.67 -7.52 12.01
C ALA A 35 16.48 -6.73 10.97
N LEU A 36 15.82 -5.87 10.18
CA LEU A 36 16.48 -5.00 9.22
C LEU A 36 17.39 -3.97 9.90
N ALA A 37 16.93 -3.33 10.97
CA ALA A 37 17.72 -2.36 11.73
C ALA A 37 19.01 -3.01 12.27
N LEU A 38 18.90 -4.20 12.88
CA LEU A 38 20.07 -4.95 13.35
C LEU A 38 20.95 -5.42 12.19
N GLY A 39 20.36 -5.82 11.06
CA GLY A 39 21.08 -6.25 9.87
C GLY A 39 21.87 -5.11 9.21
N LEU A 40 21.40 -3.87 9.28
CA LEU A 40 22.14 -2.71 8.79
C LEU A 40 23.25 -2.29 9.77
N LEU A 41 22.94 -2.30 11.07
CA LEU A 41 23.81 -1.69 12.09
C LEU A 41 24.92 -2.63 12.59
N LEU A 42 24.67 -3.93 12.76
CA LEU A 42 25.65 -4.84 13.39
C LEU A 42 26.77 -5.34 12.46
N PRO A 43 26.51 -5.73 11.19
CA PRO A 43 27.54 -6.31 10.32
C PRO A 43 28.84 -5.50 10.17
N PRO A 44 28.83 -4.15 10.05
CA PRO A 44 30.07 -3.38 10.00
C PRO A 44 30.96 -3.58 11.25
N TRP A 45 30.36 -3.64 12.44
CA TRP A 45 31.06 -3.84 13.71
C TRP A 45 31.58 -5.28 13.85
N VAL A 46 30.80 -6.25 13.40
CA VAL A 46 31.20 -7.66 13.38
C VAL A 46 32.38 -7.86 12.43
N ALA A 47 32.35 -7.28 11.23
CA ALA A 47 33.45 -7.34 10.27
C ALA A 47 34.75 -6.72 10.84
N ALA A 48 34.66 -5.54 11.46
CA ALA A 48 35.79 -4.89 12.12
C ALA A 48 36.37 -5.72 13.28
N THR A 49 35.49 -6.33 14.08
CA THR A 49 35.88 -7.19 15.20
C THR A 49 36.56 -8.47 14.71
N ALA A 50 36.03 -9.11 13.67
CA ALA A 50 36.60 -10.30 13.06
C ALA A 50 37.99 -10.02 12.46
N ALA A 51 38.14 -8.90 11.74
CA ALA A 51 39.43 -8.47 11.22
C ALA A 51 40.47 -8.25 12.34
N SER A 52 40.08 -7.52 13.39
CA SER A 52 40.93 -7.28 14.57
C SER A 52 41.31 -8.58 15.30
N TYR A 53 40.39 -9.53 15.38
CA TYR A 53 40.63 -10.83 16.00
C TYR A 53 41.63 -11.64 15.17
N ALA A 54 41.44 -11.72 13.85
CA ALA A 54 42.33 -12.41 12.92
C ALA A 54 43.77 -11.89 12.99
N GLU A 55 43.95 -10.56 13.08
CA GLU A 55 45.28 -9.95 13.19
C GLU A 55 46.05 -10.34 14.44
N ARG A 56 45.36 -10.47 15.57
CA ARG A 56 46.00 -10.83 16.84
C ARG A 56 46.24 -12.34 16.97
N HIS A 57 45.63 -13.15 16.11
CA HIS A 57 45.65 -14.62 16.20
C HIS A 57 46.09 -15.27 14.89
N ARG A 58 47.00 -14.62 14.16
CA ARG A 58 47.49 -15.11 12.85
C ARG A 58 48.09 -16.52 12.88
N GLY A 59 48.62 -16.95 14.03
CA GLY A 59 49.13 -18.31 14.24
C GLY A 59 48.08 -19.42 14.35
N THR A 60 46.78 -19.08 14.28
CA THR A 60 45.69 -20.05 14.42
C THR A 60 45.39 -20.71 13.07
N ARG A 61 44.91 -21.96 13.10
CA ARG A 61 44.38 -22.64 11.91
C ARG A 61 43.24 -21.82 11.28
N GLY A 62 43.16 -21.81 9.95
CA GLY A 62 42.21 -20.97 9.20
C GLY A 62 40.75 -21.24 9.56
N ILE A 63 40.34 -22.51 9.63
CA ILE A 63 38.96 -22.86 10.01
C ILE A 63 38.63 -22.46 11.45
N ASP A 64 39.56 -22.61 12.38
CA ASP A 64 39.37 -22.22 13.79
C ASP A 64 39.27 -20.70 13.93
N LEU A 65 40.07 -19.96 13.15
CA LEU A 65 40.01 -18.51 13.08
C LEU A 65 38.63 -18.06 12.59
N MET A 66 38.12 -18.69 11.54
CA MET A 66 36.81 -18.41 10.96
C MET A 66 35.67 -18.73 11.93
N LEU A 67 35.63 -19.95 12.48
CA LEU A 67 34.58 -20.38 13.40
C LEU A 67 34.53 -19.52 14.66
N ARG A 68 35.68 -19.13 15.21
CA ARG A 68 35.73 -18.21 16.36
C ARG A 68 35.25 -16.82 15.99
N ALA A 69 35.62 -16.29 14.82
CA ALA A 69 35.14 -14.99 14.33
C ALA A 69 33.61 -14.99 14.14
N ILE A 70 33.06 -16.02 13.50
CA ILE A 70 31.61 -16.21 13.35
C ILE A 70 30.94 -16.31 14.72
N GLY A 71 31.49 -17.12 15.64
CA GLY A 71 30.98 -17.26 17.00
C GLY A 71 30.92 -15.94 17.77
N ALA A 72 31.92 -15.06 17.64
CA ALA A 72 31.83 -13.71 18.21
C ALA A 72 30.81 -12.83 17.52
N GLY A 73 30.67 -12.92 16.19
CA GLY A 73 29.63 -12.19 15.46
C GLY A 73 28.23 -12.57 15.94
N LEU A 74 27.98 -13.88 16.11
CA LEU A 74 26.72 -14.40 16.64
C LEU A 74 26.50 -14.03 18.11
N LEU A 75 27.57 -13.94 18.92
CA LEU A 75 27.48 -13.46 20.30
C LEU A 75 27.17 -11.95 20.37
N ILE A 76 27.68 -11.15 19.44
CA ILE A 76 27.33 -9.71 19.33
C ILE A 76 25.86 -9.58 18.92
N TRP A 77 25.40 -10.39 17.96
CA TRP A 77 24.00 -10.44 17.52
C TRP A 77 23.03 -10.89 18.62
N SER A 78 23.41 -11.86 19.44
CA SER A 78 22.50 -12.40 20.46
C SER A 78 22.16 -11.41 21.57
N ILE A 79 23.00 -10.39 21.79
CA ILE A 79 22.76 -9.33 22.80
C ILE A 79 21.47 -8.55 22.51
N PRO A 80 21.31 -7.84 21.38
CA PRO A 80 20.09 -7.10 21.08
C PRO A 80 18.89 -8.02 20.89
N VAL A 81 19.07 -9.23 20.37
CA VAL A 81 17.97 -10.21 20.27
C VAL A 81 17.45 -10.59 21.66
N ALA A 82 18.32 -10.87 22.63
CA ALA A 82 17.90 -11.14 24.00
C ALA A 82 17.22 -9.92 24.65
N LEU A 83 17.69 -8.71 24.38
CA LEU A 83 17.07 -7.48 24.88
C LEU A 83 15.67 -7.25 24.29
N LEU A 84 15.47 -7.50 22.99
CA LEU A 84 14.16 -7.45 22.35
C LEU A 84 13.24 -8.58 22.86
N ALA A 85 13.78 -9.76 23.16
CA ALA A 85 13.04 -10.84 23.82
C ALA A 85 12.54 -10.40 25.21
N LEU A 86 13.37 -9.70 25.98
CA LEU A 86 12.96 -9.15 27.29
C LEU A 86 11.94 -8.02 27.14
N SER A 87 12.03 -7.22 26.07
CA SER A 87 11.04 -6.19 25.75
C SER A 87 9.64 -6.79 25.48
N SER A 88 9.56 -8.07 25.10
CA SER A 88 8.27 -8.77 24.94
C SER A 88 7.48 -8.93 26.25
N LEU A 89 8.12 -8.75 27.42
CA LEU A 89 7.42 -8.66 28.72
C LEU A 89 6.61 -7.36 28.86
N ARG A 90 6.95 -6.33 28.08
CA ARG A 90 6.29 -5.02 28.09
C ARG A 90 5.36 -4.83 26.88
N ILE A 91 5.74 -5.36 25.73
CA ILE A 91 5.02 -5.20 24.47
C ILE A 91 4.58 -6.58 23.95
N ARG A 92 3.30 -6.71 23.61
CA ARG A 92 2.73 -7.96 23.08
C ARG A 92 3.43 -8.36 21.77
N GLN A 93 3.87 -9.61 21.70
CA GLN A 93 4.47 -10.19 20.51
C GLN A 93 3.50 -11.22 19.87
N CYS A 94 2.84 -10.84 18.77
CA CYS A 94 1.79 -11.68 18.17
C CYS A 94 2.32 -12.80 17.25
N ALA A 95 3.52 -12.67 16.68
CA ALA A 95 4.11 -13.68 15.78
C ALA A 95 5.58 -14.02 16.15
N PRO A 96 5.84 -14.63 17.32
CA PRO A 96 7.20 -14.82 17.81
C PRO A 96 8.07 -15.74 16.94
N GLY A 97 7.48 -16.80 16.36
CA GLY A 97 8.20 -17.72 15.49
C GLY A 97 8.70 -17.07 14.20
N GLU A 98 7.83 -16.30 13.53
CA GLU A 98 8.19 -15.58 12.30
C GLU A 98 9.18 -14.45 12.57
N GLY A 99 8.98 -13.69 13.65
CA GLY A 99 9.93 -12.66 14.09
C GLY A 99 11.33 -13.22 14.38
N LEU A 100 11.43 -14.37 15.05
CA LEU A 100 12.71 -15.03 15.30
C LEU A 100 13.33 -15.57 14.00
N ALA A 101 12.53 -16.13 13.10
CA ALA A 101 13.01 -16.57 11.78
C ALA A 101 13.63 -15.40 10.99
N LEU A 102 13.02 -14.21 11.03
CA LEU A 102 13.57 -12.98 10.43
C LEU A 102 14.89 -12.56 11.09
N MET A 103 15.01 -12.67 12.42
CA MET A 103 16.25 -12.38 13.15
C MET A 103 17.40 -13.34 12.78
N VAL A 104 17.09 -14.62 12.57
CA VAL A 104 18.08 -15.62 12.15
C VAL A 104 18.45 -15.41 10.69
N LEU A 105 17.45 -15.38 9.79
CA LEU A 105 17.68 -15.28 8.35
C LEU A 105 18.31 -13.94 7.97
N GLY A 106 17.95 -12.84 8.63
CA GLY A 106 18.53 -11.53 8.38
C GLY A 106 19.86 -11.33 9.13
N PRO A 107 19.85 -10.69 10.31
CA PRO A 107 21.06 -10.23 10.97
C PRO A 107 22.00 -11.35 11.42
N ALA A 108 21.53 -12.55 11.77
CA ALA A 108 22.45 -13.62 12.20
C ALA A 108 23.31 -14.14 11.03
N VAL A 109 22.68 -14.46 9.89
CA VAL A 109 23.40 -14.84 8.65
C VAL A 109 24.28 -13.68 8.17
N GLY A 110 23.77 -12.45 8.23
CA GLY A 110 24.53 -11.25 7.88
C GLY A 110 25.78 -11.05 8.74
N CYS A 111 25.68 -11.26 10.06
CA CYS A 111 26.82 -11.19 10.98
C CYS A 111 27.83 -12.32 10.74
N ALA A 112 27.38 -13.54 10.42
CA ALA A 112 28.27 -14.63 10.06
C ALA A 112 29.07 -14.31 8.78
N LEU A 113 28.38 -13.80 7.74
CA LEU A 113 29.03 -13.37 6.50
C LEU A 113 29.99 -12.18 6.73
N ALA A 114 29.62 -11.23 7.59
CA ALA A 114 30.47 -10.11 7.97
C ALA A 114 31.74 -10.57 8.69
N ALA A 115 31.63 -11.57 9.56
CA ALA A 115 32.79 -12.17 10.20
C ALA A 115 33.72 -12.81 9.15
N CYS A 116 33.18 -13.53 8.16
CA CYS A 116 33.97 -14.05 7.05
C CYS A 116 34.70 -12.93 6.29
N ALA A 117 33.98 -11.86 5.92
CA ALA A 117 34.58 -10.72 5.23
C ALA A 117 35.72 -10.09 6.05
N GLY A 118 35.53 -9.91 7.35
CA GLY A 118 36.56 -9.37 8.24
C GLY A 118 37.83 -10.23 8.30
N VAL A 119 37.68 -11.55 8.42
CA VAL A 119 38.83 -12.47 8.41
C VAL A 119 39.55 -12.44 7.06
N TRP A 120 38.83 -12.46 5.95
CA TRP A 120 39.41 -12.40 4.60
C TRP A 120 40.16 -11.09 4.33
N VAL A 121 39.63 -9.95 4.78
CA VAL A 121 40.32 -8.65 4.68
C VAL A 121 41.60 -8.68 5.49
N ALA A 122 41.56 -9.12 6.76
CA ALA A 122 42.75 -9.21 7.60
C ALA A 122 43.82 -10.18 7.03
N ALA A 123 43.38 -11.27 6.41
CA ALA A 123 44.26 -12.26 5.79
C ALA A 123 44.96 -11.73 4.53
N SER A 124 44.28 -10.86 3.78
CA SER A 124 44.78 -10.31 2.51
C SER A 124 45.61 -9.03 2.69
N MET A 125 45.45 -8.34 3.82
CA MET A 125 46.08 -7.05 4.07
C MET A 125 47.49 -7.16 4.65
N LYS A 126 48.43 -6.41 4.04
CA LYS A 126 49.81 -6.23 4.54
C LYS A 126 49.90 -5.19 5.66
N ARG A 127 48.93 -4.26 5.75
CA ARG A 127 48.87 -3.20 6.77
C ARG A 127 47.75 -3.49 7.78
N PRO A 128 48.05 -4.14 8.92
CA PRO A 128 47.01 -4.62 9.83
C PRO A 128 46.16 -3.48 10.42
N ARG A 129 46.76 -2.31 10.69
CA ARG A 129 46.01 -1.19 11.30
C ARG A 129 44.81 -0.68 10.49
N LEU A 130 44.74 -0.96 9.18
CA LEU A 130 43.64 -0.51 8.31
C LEU A 130 42.56 -1.59 8.08
N SER A 131 42.83 -2.86 8.38
CA SER A 131 41.91 -3.95 8.05
C SER A 131 40.54 -3.83 8.72
N PRO A 132 40.41 -3.40 9.99
CA PRO A 132 39.09 -3.23 10.61
C PRO A 132 38.21 -2.20 9.90
N TRP A 133 38.79 -1.10 9.43
CA TRP A 133 38.08 -0.05 8.70
C TRP A 133 37.63 -0.54 7.33
N LEU A 134 38.52 -1.18 6.57
CA LEU A 134 38.18 -1.75 5.27
C LEU A 134 37.14 -2.87 5.38
N ALA A 135 37.22 -3.70 6.42
CA ALA A 135 36.23 -4.74 6.70
C ALA A 135 34.85 -4.15 6.99
N ALA A 136 34.77 -3.05 7.76
CA ALA A 136 33.51 -2.37 8.04
C ALA A 136 32.88 -1.72 6.80
N LEU A 137 33.69 -1.28 5.83
CA LEU A 137 33.19 -0.70 4.58
C LEU A 137 32.50 -1.72 3.67
N ILE A 138 32.78 -3.03 3.80
CA ILE A 138 32.17 -4.04 2.93
C ILE A 138 30.65 -4.15 3.16
N PRO A 139 30.13 -4.38 4.39
CA PRO A 139 28.69 -4.38 4.63
C PRO A 139 28.02 -3.03 4.30
N LEU A 140 28.71 -1.90 4.55
CA LEU A 140 28.19 -0.58 4.20
C LEU A 140 28.05 -0.40 2.69
N GLY A 141 29.06 -0.81 1.91
CA GLY A 141 29.01 -0.80 0.45
C GLY A 141 27.88 -1.68 -0.09
N ALA A 142 27.67 -2.86 0.49
CA ALA A 142 26.57 -3.74 0.12
C ALA A 142 25.19 -3.13 0.44
N ALA A 143 25.05 -2.41 1.56
CA ALA A 143 23.83 -1.67 1.88
C ALA A 143 23.59 -0.54 0.86
N LEU A 144 24.62 0.20 0.48
CA LEU A 144 24.54 1.25 -0.56
C LEU A 144 24.15 0.68 -1.93
N LEU A 145 24.64 -0.51 -2.30
CA LEU A 145 24.19 -1.21 -3.50
C LEU A 145 22.70 -1.56 -3.44
N GLY A 146 22.19 -1.95 -2.26
CA GLY A 146 20.77 -2.17 -2.04
C GLY A 146 19.93 -0.89 -2.22
N VAL A 147 20.40 0.24 -1.68
CA VAL A 147 19.78 1.56 -1.88
C VAL A 147 19.81 1.96 -3.35
N TRP A 148 20.91 1.70 -4.04
CA TRP A 148 21.01 1.96 -5.47
C TRP A 148 20.07 1.08 -6.29
N ALA A 149 19.91 -0.20 -5.94
CA ALA A 149 18.93 -1.08 -6.59
C ALA A 149 17.50 -0.54 -6.44
N PHE A 150 17.11 -0.12 -5.23
CA PHE A 150 15.83 0.56 -5.01
C PHE A 150 15.68 1.83 -5.86
N TYR A 151 16.75 2.61 -6.00
CA TYR A 151 16.74 3.85 -6.77
C TYR A 151 16.66 3.61 -8.29
N ALA A 152 17.38 2.61 -8.78
CA ALA A 152 17.66 2.42 -10.21
C ALA A 152 16.82 1.35 -10.89
N THR A 153 15.99 0.59 -10.16
CA THR A 153 15.12 -0.44 -10.76
C THR A 153 13.68 -0.26 -10.30
N PRO A 154 12.71 -0.98 -10.90
CA PRO A 154 11.33 -1.01 -10.41
C PRO A 154 11.14 -1.59 -9.02
N THR A 155 12.09 -2.37 -8.49
CA THR A 155 11.94 -3.00 -7.17
C THR A 155 11.79 -2.00 -6.04
N VAL A 156 10.93 -2.34 -5.09
CA VAL A 156 10.79 -1.65 -3.80
C VAL A 156 11.42 -2.48 -2.69
N TYR A 157 11.39 -3.82 -2.79
CA TYR A 157 12.06 -4.71 -1.84
C TYR A 157 13.56 -4.84 -2.13
N VAL A 158 14.34 -5.18 -1.10
CA VAL A 158 15.77 -5.47 -1.24
C VAL A 158 16.14 -6.71 -0.43
N PHE A 159 16.82 -7.66 -1.07
CA PHE A 159 17.53 -8.75 -0.40
C PHE A 159 19.00 -8.38 -0.24
N GLY A 160 19.37 -7.96 0.96
CA GLY A 160 20.74 -7.54 1.27
C GLY A 160 21.56 -8.68 1.85
N ALA A 161 22.75 -8.96 1.29
CA ALA A 161 23.63 -10.05 1.75
C ALA A 161 23.87 -9.99 3.27
N PHE A 162 24.16 -8.79 3.78
CA PHE A 162 24.37 -8.52 5.21
C PHE A 162 23.11 -8.00 5.90
N ALA A 163 22.39 -7.07 5.24
CA ALA A 163 21.33 -6.28 5.86
C ALA A 163 20.04 -7.06 6.18
N GLY A 164 19.81 -8.21 5.53
CA GLY A 164 18.56 -8.93 5.72
C GLY A 164 17.59 -8.75 4.56
N TYR A 165 16.34 -8.57 4.92
CA TYR A 165 15.22 -8.36 4.02
C TYR A 165 14.61 -7.00 4.29
N PHE A 166 14.58 -6.14 3.28
CA PHE A 166 13.73 -4.96 3.27
C PHE A 166 12.46 -5.30 2.48
N PRO A 167 11.28 -5.36 3.12
CA PRO A 167 10.05 -5.82 2.50
C PRO A 167 9.40 -4.82 1.54
N GLY A 168 9.94 -3.61 1.42
CA GLY A 168 9.39 -2.53 0.60
C GLY A 168 8.82 -1.41 1.46
N ALA A 169 7.72 -0.79 1.02
CA ALA A 169 7.13 0.33 1.73
C ALA A 169 6.75 -0.06 3.17
N ILE A 170 7.22 0.71 4.16
CA ILE A 170 7.00 0.48 5.61
C ILE A 170 5.51 0.49 5.98
N TYR A 171 4.67 1.08 5.13
CA TYR A 171 3.21 1.14 5.29
C TYR A 171 2.47 -0.14 4.85
N ASP A 172 3.16 -1.09 4.21
CA ASP A 172 2.53 -2.38 3.86
C ASP A 172 2.49 -3.25 5.12
N ASP A 173 1.29 -3.47 5.63
CA ASP A 173 1.04 -4.24 6.84
C ASP A 173 1.16 -5.75 6.59
N LEU A 174 0.97 -6.23 5.37
CA LEU A 174 1.13 -7.65 5.04
C LEU A 174 2.57 -7.98 4.62
N VAL A 175 3.42 -8.29 5.60
CA VAL A 175 4.79 -8.75 5.37
C VAL A 175 4.93 -10.21 5.77
N GLN A 176 5.24 -11.07 4.80
CA GLN A 176 5.58 -12.48 5.00
C GLN A 176 7.01 -12.75 4.57
N ILE A 177 7.61 -13.82 5.09
CA ILE A 177 8.90 -14.33 4.60
C ILE A 177 8.69 -14.99 3.23
N PRO A 178 9.13 -14.39 2.11
CA PRO A 178 8.86 -14.96 0.81
C PRO A 178 9.81 -16.13 0.53
N THR A 179 9.35 -17.17 -0.17
CA THR A 179 10.19 -18.34 -0.51
C THR A 179 11.47 -17.95 -1.25
N ARG A 180 11.41 -16.92 -2.11
CA ARG A 180 12.56 -16.32 -2.80
C ARG A 180 13.64 -15.76 -1.85
N TYR A 181 13.26 -15.30 -0.67
CA TYR A 181 14.22 -14.89 0.35
C TYR A 181 14.93 -16.09 0.99
N LEU A 182 14.22 -17.22 1.16
CA LEU A 182 14.82 -18.45 1.66
C LEU A 182 15.86 -19.01 0.67
N THR A 183 15.56 -19.01 -0.63
CA THR A 183 16.53 -19.45 -1.65
C THR A 183 17.74 -18.52 -1.68
N TYR A 184 17.53 -17.20 -1.61
CA TYR A 184 18.61 -16.22 -1.48
C TYR A 184 19.48 -16.49 -0.24
N ARG A 185 18.88 -16.77 0.93
CA ARG A 185 19.64 -17.08 2.16
C ARG A 185 20.38 -18.40 2.10
N ALA A 186 19.84 -19.41 1.45
CA ALA A 186 20.55 -20.66 1.20
C ALA A 186 21.85 -20.40 0.42
N THR A 187 21.82 -19.52 -0.60
CA THR A 187 23.05 -19.14 -1.32
C THR A 187 24.06 -18.41 -0.43
N MET A 188 23.61 -17.58 0.52
CA MET A 188 24.50 -16.89 1.45
C MET A 188 25.15 -17.86 2.44
N LEU A 189 24.44 -18.89 2.89
CA LEU A 189 25.01 -19.96 3.71
C LEU A 189 26.06 -20.75 2.95
N VAL A 190 25.81 -21.08 1.67
CA VAL A 190 26.81 -21.70 0.80
C VAL A 190 28.05 -20.81 0.66
N ALA A 191 27.87 -19.49 0.54
CA ALA A 191 28.98 -18.53 0.50
C ALA A 191 29.81 -18.55 1.80
N VAL A 192 29.16 -18.51 2.97
CA VAL A 192 29.84 -18.58 4.29
C VAL A 192 30.68 -19.85 4.41
N LEU A 193 30.10 -21.02 4.09
CA LEU A 193 30.81 -22.30 4.15
C LEU A 193 31.98 -22.36 3.17
N SER A 194 31.76 -21.92 1.92
CA SER A 194 32.81 -21.94 0.88
C SER A 194 33.95 -20.99 1.21
N LEU A 195 33.66 -19.80 1.76
CA LEU A 195 34.67 -18.85 2.21
C LEU A 195 35.48 -19.37 3.39
N ALA A 196 34.86 -20.13 4.30
CA ALA A 196 35.54 -20.74 5.44
C ALA A 196 36.51 -21.85 5.00
N VAL A 197 36.04 -22.75 4.13
CA VAL A 197 36.84 -23.87 3.60
C VAL A 197 37.97 -23.35 2.71
N LEU A 198 37.69 -22.38 1.84
CA LEU A 198 38.70 -21.77 0.98
C LEU A 198 39.77 -21.04 1.80
N LEU A 199 39.39 -20.37 2.89
CA LEU A 199 40.35 -19.74 3.78
C LEU A 199 41.25 -20.80 4.43
N ASP A 200 40.70 -21.90 4.99
CA ASP A 200 41.53 -22.96 5.60
C ASP A 200 42.51 -23.59 4.60
N ALA A 201 42.09 -23.76 3.35
CA ALA A 201 42.91 -24.30 2.28
C ALA A 201 44.08 -23.38 1.89
N LEU A 202 43.90 -22.06 1.91
CA LEU A 202 44.90 -21.07 1.48
C LEU A 202 45.69 -20.44 2.64
N TRP A 203 45.17 -20.47 3.85
CA TRP A 203 45.77 -19.87 5.03
C TRP A 203 46.93 -20.69 5.56
N ASP A 204 48.11 -20.09 5.68
CA ASP A 204 49.25 -20.71 6.35
C ASP A 204 49.41 -20.12 7.77
N PRO A 205 49.13 -20.90 8.83
CA PRO A 205 49.28 -20.44 10.21
C PRO A 205 50.72 -20.12 10.60
N SER A 206 51.72 -20.70 9.91
CA SER A 206 53.12 -20.49 10.26
C SER A 206 53.63 -19.13 9.82
N SER A 207 53.28 -18.69 8.60
CA SER A 207 53.56 -17.33 8.12
C SER A 207 52.52 -16.30 8.54
N GLY A 208 51.32 -16.74 8.95
CA GLY A 208 50.21 -15.83 9.26
C GLY A 208 49.72 -15.05 8.03
N THR A 209 49.83 -15.67 6.86
CA THR A 209 49.48 -15.09 5.55
C THR A 209 48.83 -16.14 4.64
N LEU A 210 48.24 -15.69 3.52
CA LEU A 210 47.71 -16.57 2.48
C LEU A 210 48.86 -17.11 1.62
N ASP A 211 49.05 -18.43 1.62
CA ASP A 211 50.02 -19.13 0.76
C ASP A 211 49.30 -19.81 -0.41
N VAL A 212 49.14 -19.07 -1.50
CA VAL A 212 48.49 -19.57 -2.72
C VAL A 212 49.38 -20.55 -3.48
N ARG A 213 50.71 -20.47 -3.36
CA ARG A 213 51.62 -21.27 -4.20
C ARG A 213 51.94 -22.63 -3.58
N GLY A 214 52.21 -22.69 -2.29
CA GLY A 214 52.58 -23.92 -1.60
C GLY A 214 51.37 -24.79 -1.24
N ARG A 215 50.29 -24.19 -0.74
CA ARG A 215 49.10 -24.95 -0.30
C ARG A 215 48.12 -25.32 -1.41
N SER A 216 48.07 -24.58 -2.52
CA SER A 216 47.10 -24.86 -3.60
C SER A 216 47.22 -26.27 -4.18
N ARG A 217 48.44 -26.81 -4.28
CA ARG A 217 48.66 -28.19 -4.73
C ARG A 217 48.18 -29.24 -3.73
N ARG A 218 48.25 -28.94 -2.43
CA ARG A 218 47.87 -29.87 -1.36
C ARG A 218 46.36 -29.92 -1.13
N TYR A 219 45.66 -28.81 -1.33
CA TYR A 219 44.21 -28.66 -1.08
C TYR A 219 43.41 -28.38 -2.35
N LEU A 220 43.91 -28.83 -3.51
CA LEU A 220 43.34 -28.53 -4.82
C LEU A 220 41.84 -28.88 -4.92
N GLY A 221 41.43 -30.05 -4.42
CA GLY A 221 40.03 -30.46 -4.41
C GLY A 221 39.12 -29.51 -3.61
N ALA A 222 39.55 -29.10 -2.41
CA ALA A 222 38.79 -28.16 -1.58
C ALA A 222 38.69 -26.77 -2.23
N ILE A 223 39.76 -26.33 -2.90
CA ILE A 223 39.78 -25.07 -3.65
C ILE A 223 38.82 -25.14 -4.84
N ILE A 224 38.84 -26.22 -5.64
CA ILE A 224 37.95 -26.41 -6.78
C ILE A 224 36.49 -26.42 -6.33
N VAL A 225 36.15 -27.18 -5.29
CA VAL A 225 34.77 -27.25 -4.76
C VAL A 225 34.33 -25.89 -4.24
N SER A 226 35.16 -25.20 -3.45
CA SER A 226 34.82 -23.88 -2.92
C SER A 226 34.69 -22.83 -4.03
N ALA A 227 35.56 -22.86 -5.04
CA ALA A 227 35.49 -21.97 -6.19
C ALA A 227 34.24 -22.25 -7.04
N GLY A 228 33.89 -23.52 -7.26
CA GLY A 228 32.66 -23.91 -7.95
C GLY A 228 31.40 -23.47 -7.19
N ALA A 229 31.38 -23.66 -5.87
CA ALA A 229 30.28 -23.20 -5.02
C ALA A 229 30.16 -21.66 -4.99
N LEU A 230 31.27 -20.93 -4.92
CA LEU A 230 31.27 -19.47 -5.06
C LEU A 230 30.86 -19.02 -6.46
N GLY A 231 31.22 -19.79 -7.50
CA GLY A 231 30.73 -19.60 -8.86
C GLY A 231 29.21 -19.74 -8.97
N LEU A 232 28.62 -20.72 -8.27
CA LEU A 232 27.17 -20.87 -8.17
C LEU A 232 26.51 -19.69 -7.44
N VAL A 233 27.13 -19.19 -6.36
CA VAL A 233 26.66 -17.99 -5.66
C VAL A 233 26.70 -16.78 -6.58
N ALA A 234 27.79 -16.58 -7.33
CA ALA A 234 27.90 -15.49 -8.31
C ALA A 234 26.86 -15.62 -9.43
N ALA A 235 26.64 -16.85 -9.94
CA ALA A 235 25.63 -17.13 -10.95
C ALA A 235 24.20 -16.85 -10.44
N SER A 236 23.92 -17.14 -9.17
CA SER A 236 22.65 -16.81 -8.51
C SER A 236 22.41 -15.30 -8.43
N TYR A 237 23.45 -14.49 -8.20
CA TYR A 237 23.30 -13.02 -8.24
C TYR A 237 23.05 -12.52 -9.65
N TRP A 238 23.79 -13.07 -10.62
CA TRP A 238 23.69 -12.67 -12.03
C TRP A 238 22.31 -12.98 -12.63
N HIS A 239 21.75 -14.15 -12.34
CA HIS A 239 20.39 -14.56 -12.74
C HIS A 239 19.36 -14.25 -11.65
N GLY A 240 19.64 -13.25 -10.82
CA GLY A 240 18.82 -12.92 -9.66
C GLY A 240 17.42 -12.44 -10.05
N ASP A 241 17.23 -11.88 -11.24
CA ASP A 241 15.91 -11.52 -11.79
C ASP A 241 15.01 -12.74 -12.02
N HIS A 242 15.53 -13.78 -12.70
CA HIS A 242 14.81 -15.04 -12.91
C HIS A 242 14.56 -15.82 -11.62
N LEU A 243 15.43 -15.67 -10.62
CA LEU A 243 15.27 -16.27 -9.29
C LEU A 243 14.38 -15.42 -8.35
N GLY A 244 13.95 -14.23 -8.79
CA GLY A 244 13.16 -13.28 -8.00
C GLY A 244 13.96 -12.62 -6.85
N HIS A 245 15.29 -12.66 -6.88
CA HIS A 245 16.15 -11.98 -5.90
C HIS A 245 16.19 -10.46 -6.10
N TRP A 246 16.02 -9.99 -7.34
CA TRP A 246 15.79 -8.59 -7.71
C TRP A 246 14.89 -8.55 -8.97
N MET A 247 14.54 -7.37 -9.47
CA MET A 247 13.69 -7.21 -10.66
C MET A 247 14.31 -6.19 -11.61
N SER A 248 14.51 -6.57 -12.87
CA SER A 248 14.86 -5.66 -13.96
C SER A 248 13.59 -5.04 -14.58
N GLU A 249 13.74 -3.94 -15.30
CA GLU A 249 12.65 -3.34 -16.05
C GLU A 249 12.22 -4.26 -17.19
N GLU A 250 13.18 -4.85 -17.89
CA GLU A 250 12.95 -5.75 -19.02
C GLU A 250 12.15 -6.98 -18.59
N TYR A 251 12.52 -7.62 -17.47
CA TYR A 251 11.79 -8.78 -16.96
C TYR A 251 10.38 -8.39 -16.48
N LEU A 252 10.22 -7.23 -15.84
CA LEU A 252 8.91 -6.75 -15.42
C LEU A 252 7.98 -6.56 -16.63
N VAL A 253 8.47 -5.91 -17.68
CA VAL A 253 7.72 -5.70 -18.92
C VAL A 253 7.40 -7.04 -19.61
N GLU A 254 8.34 -7.98 -19.65
CA GLU A 254 8.12 -9.33 -20.18
C GLU A 254 7.02 -10.08 -19.40
N ARG A 255 7.04 -9.97 -18.06
CA ARG A 255 6.09 -10.67 -17.19
C ARG A 255 4.66 -10.14 -17.31
N LEU A 256 4.52 -8.83 -17.49
CA LEU A 256 3.24 -8.18 -17.79
C LEU A 256 2.79 -8.59 -19.20
N GLY A 257 3.67 -8.48 -20.20
CA GLY A 257 3.49 -9.10 -21.51
C GLY A 257 2.58 -8.32 -22.48
N LYS A 258 2.23 -7.08 -22.15
CA LYS A 258 1.61 -6.11 -23.07
C LYS A 258 2.08 -4.69 -22.77
N THR A 259 2.39 -3.95 -23.83
CA THR A 259 2.80 -2.55 -23.77
C THR A 259 2.01 -1.77 -24.80
N GLU A 260 1.40 -0.67 -24.39
CA GLU A 260 0.73 0.29 -25.26
C GLU A 260 1.37 1.67 -25.05
N GLN A 261 1.53 2.44 -26.11
CA GLN A 261 2.13 3.78 -26.06
C GLN A 261 1.14 4.83 -26.54
N GLY A 262 0.90 5.82 -25.69
CA GLY A 262 0.07 6.99 -25.94
C GLY A 262 0.90 8.21 -26.27
N ARG A 263 0.26 9.39 -26.21
CA ARG A 263 0.90 10.69 -26.46
C ARG A 263 1.78 11.12 -25.29
N HIS A 264 1.37 10.77 -24.07
CA HIS A 264 1.98 11.24 -22.83
C HIS A 264 2.34 10.12 -21.87
N CYS A 265 1.85 8.90 -22.11
CA CYS A 265 2.02 7.75 -21.24
C CYS A 265 2.46 6.49 -22.00
N VAL A 266 3.26 5.66 -21.35
CA VAL A 266 3.55 4.27 -21.75
C VAL A 266 2.92 3.35 -20.71
N ALA A 267 1.99 2.49 -21.12
CA ALA A 267 1.28 1.60 -20.22
C ALA A 267 1.73 0.16 -20.42
N HIS A 268 2.31 -0.44 -19.38
CA HIS A 268 2.60 -1.87 -19.31
C HIS A 268 1.50 -2.58 -18.52
N MET A 269 0.96 -3.67 -19.05
CA MET A 269 -0.21 -4.34 -18.48
C MET A 269 -0.20 -5.85 -18.77
N PRO A 270 -1.07 -6.64 -18.12
CA PRO A 270 -1.15 -8.08 -18.37
C PRO A 270 -1.51 -8.39 -19.83
N ARG A 271 -0.86 -9.41 -20.40
CA ARG A 271 -1.02 -9.84 -21.79
C ARG A 271 -2.49 -10.08 -22.16
N GLU A 272 -3.29 -10.58 -21.23
CA GLU A 272 -4.70 -10.91 -21.39
C GLU A 272 -5.66 -9.70 -21.40
N THR A 273 -5.20 -8.48 -21.09
CA THR A 273 -6.05 -7.28 -21.12
C THR A 273 -6.66 -7.09 -22.50
N ARG A 274 -7.98 -6.89 -22.61
CA ARG A 274 -8.64 -6.76 -23.92
C ARG A 274 -8.18 -5.48 -24.62
N PRO A 275 -8.10 -5.45 -25.97
CA PRO A 275 -7.67 -4.25 -26.71
C PRO A 275 -8.43 -2.98 -26.32
N GLU A 276 -9.76 -3.06 -26.24
CA GLU A 276 -10.60 -1.93 -25.83
C GLU A 276 -10.35 -1.44 -24.39
N ASP A 277 -10.01 -2.36 -23.48
CA ASP A 277 -9.66 -2.00 -22.09
C ASP A 277 -8.29 -1.35 -22.03
N ALA A 278 -7.34 -1.85 -22.84
CA ALA A 278 -5.99 -1.30 -22.95
C ALA A 278 -6.01 0.13 -23.51
N GLU A 279 -6.78 0.36 -24.58
CA GLU A 279 -6.97 1.69 -25.17
C GLU A 279 -7.60 2.68 -24.17
N ARG A 280 -8.69 2.27 -23.49
CA ARG A 280 -9.34 3.09 -22.46
C ARG A 280 -8.43 3.43 -21.29
N LEU A 281 -7.59 2.48 -20.87
CA LEU A 281 -6.64 2.68 -19.77
C LEU A 281 -5.50 3.60 -20.17
N LEU A 282 -5.00 3.45 -21.40
CA LEU A 282 -3.98 4.34 -21.95
C LEU A 282 -4.51 5.77 -22.12
N GLU A 283 -5.72 5.94 -22.66
CA GLU A 283 -6.37 7.25 -22.79
C GLU A 283 -6.61 7.90 -21.43
N ASP A 284 -6.97 7.12 -20.41
CA ASP A 284 -7.12 7.59 -19.03
C ASP A 284 -5.78 8.11 -18.47
N CYS A 285 -4.67 7.39 -18.71
CA CYS A 285 -3.33 7.82 -18.32
C CYS A 285 -2.92 9.11 -19.03
N ASP A 286 -3.06 9.15 -20.36
CA ASP A 286 -2.74 10.29 -21.21
C ASP A 286 -3.50 11.55 -20.79
N PHE A 287 -4.80 11.42 -20.53
CA PHE A 287 -5.65 12.50 -20.03
C PHE A 287 -5.11 13.07 -18.71
N HIS A 288 -4.77 12.21 -17.75
CA HIS A 288 -4.27 12.65 -16.46
C HIS A 288 -2.92 13.37 -16.59
N VAL A 289 -2.00 12.89 -17.44
CA VAL A 289 -0.70 13.53 -17.66
C VAL A 289 -0.89 14.92 -18.29
N GLU A 290 -1.64 15.02 -19.39
CA GLU A 290 -1.89 16.30 -20.06
C GLU A 290 -2.57 17.30 -19.12
N ARG A 291 -3.62 16.85 -18.43
CA ARG A 291 -4.36 17.69 -17.48
C ARG A 291 -3.48 18.24 -16.39
N ILE A 292 -2.68 17.39 -15.74
CA ILE A 292 -1.83 17.82 -14.64
C ILE A 292 -0.75 18.76 -15.16
N ARG A 293 -0.11 18.46 -16.29
CA ARG A 293 0.87 19.35 -16.94
C ARG A 293 0.32 20.74 -17.24
N LYS A 294 -0.89 20.81 -17.81
CA LYS A 294 -1.60 22.07 -18.08
C LYS A 294 -1.87 22.85 -16.80
N LEU A 295 -2.31 22.19 -15.74
CA LEU A 295 -2.56 22.82 -14.44
C LEU A 295 -1.29 23.44 -13.85
N VAL A 296 -0.16 22.74 -13.91
CA VAL A 296 1.11 23.20 -13.33
C VAL A 296 1.93 24.09 -14.28
N GLY A 297 1.48 24.30 -15.52
CA GLY A 297 2.18 25.10 -16.51
C GLY A 297 3.46 24.44 -17.07
N LEU A 298 3.55 23.11 -17.06
CA LEU A 298 4.68 22.37 -17.61
C LEU A 298 4.44 21.96 -19.07
N SER A 299 5.51 21.93 -19.87
CA SER A 299 5.48 21.61 -21.31
C SER A 299 6.39 20.43 -21.70
N SER A 300 6.80 19.62 -20.73
CA SER A 300 7.64 18.44 -20.97
C SER A 300 6.96 17.47 -21.94
N ALA A 301 7.76 16.93 -22.86
CA ALA A 301 7.32 15.91 -23.82
C ALA A 301 7.67 14.47 -23.36
N GLU A 302 8.41 14.33 -22.26
CA GLU A 302 8.82 13.01 -21.75
C GLU A 302 7.59 12.20 -21.32
N PRO A 303 7.46 10.92 -21.67
CA PRO A 303 6.32 10.12 -21.24
C PRO A 303 6.42 9.75 -19.76
N VAL A 304 5.25 9.52 -19.15
CA VAL A 304 5.13 8.83 -17.84
C VAL A 304 4.93 7.33 -18.10
N THR A 305 5.65 6.49 -17.38
CA THR A 305 5.51 5.03 -17.50
C THR A 305 4.58 4.49 -16.41
N ALA A 306 3.49 3.83 -16.79
CA ALA A 306 2.51 3.25 -15.89
C ALA A 306 2.52 1.72 -15.97
N TYR A 307 2.79 1.07 -14.84
CA TYR A 307 2.75 -0.39 -14.71
C TYR A 307 1.45 -0.81 -14.04
N PHE A 308 0.65 -1.62 -14.75
CA PHE A 308 -0.60 -2.18 -14.28
C PHE A 308 -0.45 -3.69 -14.01
N PHE A 309 -0.63 -4.08 -12.75
CA PHE A 309 -0.57 -5.48 -12.29
C PHE A 309 -1.98 -6.09 -12.25
N ARG A 310 -2.13 -7.40 -12.47
CA ARG A 310 -3.45 -8.09 -12.39
C ARG A 310 -4.12 -7.88 -11.04
N ASN A 311 -3.34 -7.93 -9.97
CA ASN A 311 -3.81 -7.83 -8.58
C ASN A 311 -2.67 -7.50 -7.62
N GLN A 312 -3.00 -7.38 -6.34
CA GLN A 312 -2.06 -7.04 -5.26
C GLN A 312 -0.98 -8.11 -5.06
N ASN A 313 -1.29 -9.39 -5.26
CA ASN A 313 -0.33 -10.48 -5.09
C ASN A 313 0.74 -10.42 -6.16
N GLU A 314 0.37 -10.24 -7.43
CA GLU A 314 1.33 -10.07 -8.52
C GLU A 314 2.23 -8.84 -8.28
N LYS A 315 1.66 -7.71 -7.85
CA LYS A 315 2.44 -6.51 -7.51
C LYS A 315 3.43 -6.78 -6.37
N LYS A 316 2.99 -7.46 -5.30
CA LYS A 316 3.84 -7.83 -4.16
C LYS A 316 4.96 -8.78 -4.59
N ASP A 317 4.67 -9.71 -5.48
CA ASP A 317 5.64 -10.68 -5.96
C ASP A 317 6.70 -10.07 -6.87
N LEU A 318 6.30 -9.15 -7.75
CA LEU A 318 7.21 -8.56 -8.73
C LEU A 318 8.02 -7.38 -8.19
N ILE A 319 7.39 -6.48 -7.43
CA ILE A 319 8.05 -5.24 -6.98
C ILE A 319 8.11 -5.08 -5.46
N GLY A 320 7.49 -5.97 -4.69
CA GLY A 320 7.62 -6.01 -3.22
C GLY A 320 6.56 -5.23 -2.45
N VAL A 321 5.62 -4.55 -3.11
CA VAL A 321 4.50 -3.85 -2.46
C VAL A 321 3.17 -4.37 -2.96
N GLY A 322 2.28 -4.73 -2.04
CA GLY A 322 0.99 -5.35 -2.38
C GLY A 322 -0.12 -4.32 -2.47
N ARG A 323 -0.55 -3.83 -1.30
CA ARG A 323 -1.68 -2.89 -1.15
C ARG A 323 -1.26 -1.45 -1.34
N THR A 324 -0.05 -1.10 -0.90
CA THR A 324 0.49 0.25 -0.93
C THR A 324 0.67 0.74 -2.36
N LEU A 325 0.17 1.93 -2.65
CA LEU A 325 0.42 2.64 -3.89
C LEU A 325 1.84 3.22 -3.88
N ILE A 326 2.51 3.20 -5.01
CA ILE A 326 3.86 3.75 -5.11
C ILE A 326 4.08 4.37 -6.49
N ALA A 327 4.69 5.54 -6.47
CA ALA A 327 5.28 6.19 -7.62
C ALA A 327 6.79 6.40 -7.36
N LYS A 328 7.57 6.44 -8.44
CA LYS A 328 8.98 6.85 -8.41
C LYS A 328 9.13 8.11 -9.27
N PRO A 329 8.89 9.31 -8.71
CA PRO A 329 8.92 10.56 -9.47
C PRO A 329 10.23 10.80 -10.22
N TRP A 330 11.37 10.44 -9.63
CA TRP A 330 12.70 10.54 -10.25
C TRP A 330 12.89 9.63 -11.49
N ARG A 331 11.99 8.66 -11.69
CA ARG A 331 11.93 7.80 -12.89
C ARG A 331 10.70 8.08 -13.77
N ARG A 332 9.78 8.95 -13.34
CA ARG A 332 8.46 9.16 -13.97
C ARG A 332 7.63 7.88 -14.08
N GLU A 333 7.69 7.04 -13.05
CA GLU A 333 7.03 5.74 -13.03
C GLU A 333 5.92 5.66 -11.97
N VAL A 334 4.81 5.02 -12.33
CA VAL A 334 3.69 4.73 -11.42
C VAL A 334 3.34 3.23 -11.44
N TYR A 335 2.97 2.69 -10.27
CA TYR A 335 2.77 1.25 -10.09
C TYR A 335 1.41 0.94 -9.46
N LEU A 336 0.49 0.38 -10.26
CA LEU A 336 -0.94 0.29 -9.97
C LEU A 336 -1.47 -1.13 -10.23
N GLN A 337 -2.51 -1.57 -9.55
CA GLN A 337 -3.25 -2.78 -9.95
C GLN A 337 -4.36 -2.41 -10.93
N ILE A 338 -4.75 -3.32 -11.83
CA ILE A 338 -5.95 -3.14 -12.64
C ILE A 338 -7.16 -3.01 -11.71
N SER A 339 -7.99 -2.01 -12.00
CA SER A 339 -9.23 -1.73 -11.28
C SER A 339 -10.33 -1.36 -12.28
N ARG A 340 -11.50 -0.97 -11.75
CA ARG A 340 -12.59 -0.42 -12.56
C ARG A 340 -12.10 0.77 -13.38
N TRP A 341 -12.63 0.91 -14.60
CA TRP A 341 -12.36 2.08 -15.44
C TRP A 341 -13.46 3.15 -15.25
N PRO A 342 -13.13 4.46 -15.22
CA PRO A 342 -11.78 5.01 -15.15
C PRO A 342 -11.09 4.64 -13.83
N HIS A 343 -9.76 4.58 -13.86
CA HIS A 343 -8.98 4.06 -12.76
C HIS A 343 -9.04 5.03 -11.55
N PRO A 344 -9.51 4.57 -10.37
CA PRO A 344 -9.94 5.47 -9.29
C PRO A 344 -8.82 6.26 -8.61
N VAL A 345 -7.56 5.85 -8.78
CA VAL A 345 -6.39 6.51 -8.17
C VAL A 345 -5.29 6.85 -9.19
N LEU A 346 -5.55 6.67 -10.49
CA LEU A 346 -4.51 6.91 -11.51
C LEU A 346 -4.10 8.39 -11.55
N GLY A 347 -5.07 9.32 -11.50
CA GLY A 347 -4.77 10.75 -11.46
C GLY A 347 -3.87 11.16 -10.27
N HIS A 348 -4.03 10.50 -9.11
CA HIS A 348 -3.20 10.74 -7.93
C HIS A 348 -1.74 10.33 -8.19
N GLU A 349 -1.50 9.11 -8.65
CA GLU A 349 -0.13 8.63 -8.92
C GLU A 349 0.53 9.40 -10.07
N ILE A 350 -0.24 9.77 -11.10
CA ILE A 350 0.28 10.61 -12.19
C ILE A 350 0.70 11.99 -11.69
N ALA A 351 0.01 12.55 -10.69
CA ALA A 351 0.43 13.81 -10.09
C ALA A 351 1.82 13.70 -9.45
N HIS A 352 2.12 12.59 -8.77
CA HIS A 352 3.47 12.32 -8.26
C HIS A 352 4.51 12.27 -9.38
N ALA A 353 4.22 11.55 -10.47
CA ALA A 353 5.15 11.42 -11.59
C ALA A 353 5.40 12.76 -12.32
N VAL A 354 4.35 13.56 -12.55
CA VAL A 354 4.46 14.86 -13.22
C VAL A 354 5.15 15.90 -12.33
N LEU A 355 4.84 15.94 -11.04
CA LEU A 355 5.51 16.84 -10.09
C LEU A 355 6.99 16.48 -9.89
N GLY A 356 7.42 15.28 -10.28
CA GLY A 356 8.83 14.91 -10.43
C GLY A 356 9.64 15.85 -11.35
N GLU A 357 8.99 16.56 -12.26
CA GLU A 357 9.64 17.57 -13.11
C GLU A 357 9.88 18.90 -12.38
N VAL A 358 9.18 19.13 -11.28
CA VAL A 358 9.27 20.34 -10.43
C VAL A 358 10.20 20.10 -9.25
N GLY A 359 10.14 18.90 -8.67
CA GLY A 359 10.92 18.50 -7.50
C GLY A 359 12.43 18.61 -7.71
N ARG A 360 13.17 18.72 -6.60
CA ARG A 360 14.64 18.83 -6.60
C ARG A 360 15.27 17.67 -5.82
N GLY A 361 16.57 17.49 -6.03
CA GLY A 361 17.34 16.45 -5.34
C GLY A 361 17.15 15.06 -5.96
N PRO A 362 17.64 14.01 -5.29
CA PRO A 362 17.72 12.67 -5.88
C PRO A 362 16.35 12.04 -6.16
N PHE A 363 15.34 12.32 -5.33
CA PHE A 363 14.02 11.69 -5.45
C PHE A 363 12.99 12.55 -6.19
N SER A 364 13.33 13.77 -6.60
CA SER A 364 12.42 14.68 -7.30
C SER A 364 11.07 14.90 -6.58
N VAL A 365 11.08 14.99 -5.24
CA VAL A 365 9.88 15.24 -4.43
C VAL A 365 10.06 16.51 -3.59
N ALA A 366 8.97 16.99 -2.99
CA ALA A 366 9.04 18.06 -1.99
C ALA A 366 9.85 17.60 -0.77
N ALA A 367 11.00 18.23 -0.57
CA ALA A 367 11.98 17.80 0.42
C ALA A 367 12.88 18.95 0.86
N THR A 368 13.33 18.89 2.10
CA THR A 368 14.31 19.81 2.69
C THR A 368 15.71 19.17 2.69
N PHE A 369 16.71 19.94 3.15
CA PHE A 369 18.10 19.48 3.28
C PHE A 369 18.67 18.90 1.97
N GLY A 370 18.53 19.64 0.87
CA GLY A 370 19.03 19.24 -0.45
C GLY A 370 18.30 18.05 -1.09
N GLY A 371 17.08 17.74 -0.62
CA GLY A 371 16.27 16.65 -1.15
C GLY A 371 16.34 15.34 -0.37
N LEU A 372 16.97 15.34 0.81
CA LEU A 372 17.19 14.13 1.62
C LEU A 372 16.10 13.89 2.68
N ILE A 373 15.38 14.92 3.09
CA ILE A 373 14.29 14.82 4.07
C ILE A 373 12.98 15.19 3.37
N PRO A 374 12.21 14.21 2.87
CA PRO A 374 10.92 14.47 2.25
C PRO A 374 9.93 15.12 3.20
N ASN A 375 9.06 15.97 2.66
CA ASN A 375 7.88 16.48 3.33
C ASN A 375 6.64 15.76 2.76
N PRO A 376 6.25 14.61 3.33
CA PRO A 376 5.14 13.81 2.81
C PRO A 376 3.81 14.57 2.78
N GLY A 377 3.60 15.53 3.68
CA GLY A 377 2.42 16.40 3.65
C GLY A 377 2.28 17.21 2.37
N ILE A 378 3.37 17.81 1.89
CA ILE A 378 3.38 18.57 0.63
C ILE A 378 3.29 17.61 -0.56
N VAL A 379 4.02 16.49 -0.52
CA VAL A 379 4.02 15.48 -1.60
C VAL A 379 2.62 14.93 -1.85
N GLU A 380 1.98 14.41 -0.80
CA GLU A 380 0.65 13.81 -0.89
C GLU A 380 -0.46 14.87 -1.03
N GLY A 381 -0.31 16.00 -0.34
CA GLY A 381 -1.25 17.12 -0.44
C GLY A 381 -1.34 17.67 -1.87
N ALA A 382 -0.20 17.81 -2.56
CA ALA A 382 -0.18 18.24 -3.97
C ALA A 382 -0.87 17.22 -4.89
N ALA A 383 -0.62 15.93 -4.71
CA ALA A 383 -1.27 14.88 -5.51
C ALA A 383 -2.79 14.88 -5.31
N VAL A 384 -3.26 14.92 -4.05
CA VAL A 384 -4.70 15.01 -3.73
C VAL A 384 -5.32 16.30 -4.29
N ALA A 385 -4.65 17.44 -4.17
CA ALA A 385 -5.17 18.73 -4.63
C ALA A 385 -5.29 18.81 -6.16
N LEU A 386 -4.33 18.23 -6.90
CA LEU A 386 -4.32 18.25 -8.37
C LEU A 386 -5.26 17.20 -8.98
N ALA A 387 -5.25 15.97 -8.44
CA ALA A 387 -6.17 14.90 -8.85
C ALA A 387 -7.61 15.15 -8.40
N TRP A 388 -7.77 15.92 -7.31
CA TRP A 388 -9.02 16.18 -6.60
C TRP A 388 -9.73 14.89 -6.20
N ASP A 389 -9.09 14.14 -5.30
CA ASP A 389 -9.54 12.82 -4.90
C ASP A 389 -10.87 12.86 -4.15
N LEU A 390 -11.96 12.53 -4.85
CA LEU A 390 -13.27 12.30 -4.25
C LEU A 390 -13.28 10.92 -3.56
N ARG A 391 -13.70 10.88 -2.30
CA ARG A 391 -13.81 9.64 -1.50
C ARG A 391 -15.19 9.57 -0.88
N ASP A 392 -15.90 8.48 -1.15
CA ASP A 392 -17.25 8.21 -0.62
C ASP A 392 -18.29 9.30 -0.94
N ASP A 393 -18.16 9.94 -2.11
CA ASP A 393 -18.94 11.10 -2.56
C ASP A 393 -18.72 12.39 -1.73
N LEU A 394 -17.59 12.48 -1.01
CA LEU A 394 -17.09 13.71 -0.38
C LEU A 394 -15.79 14.17 -1.04
N ASP A 395 -15.60 15.48 -1.14
CA ASP A 395 -14.33 16.10 -1.52
C ASP A 395 -13.42 16.39 -0.30
N PRO A 396 -12.12 16.67 -0.50
CA PRO A 396 -11.19 16.93 0.60
C PRO A 396 -11.58 18.09 1.54
N ASP A 397 -12.29 19.11 1.03
CA ASP A 397 -12.75 20.23 1.85
C ASP A 397 -13.89 19.81 2.77
N GLN A 398 -14.83 18.99 2.27
CA GLN A 398 -15.91 18.43 3.08
C GLN A 398 -15.35 17.53 4.19
N TRP A 399 -14.36 16.69 3.88
CA TRP A 399 -13.66 15.89 4.88
C TRP A 399 -13.00 16.77 5.95
N SER A 400 -12.30 17.82 5.53
CA SER A 400 -11.59 18.73 6.44
C SER A 400 -12.55 19.54 7.31
N ARG A 401 -13.68 19.99 6.76
CA ARG A 401 -14.76 20.63 7.51
C ARG A 401 -15.35 19.69 8.56
N ILE A 402 -15.63 18.43 8.22
CA ILE A 402 -16.17 17.46 9.18
C ILE A 402 -15.16 17.20 10.31
N MET A 403 -13.88 17.06 10.00
CA MET A 403 -12.83 16.93 11.01
C MET A 403 -12.75 18.17 11.92
N MET A 404 -12.88 19.38 11.34
CA MET A 404 -12.86 20.63 12.10
C MET A 404 -14.02 20.71 13.09
N ASP A 405 -15.23 20.30 12.68
CA ASP A 405 -16.42 20.31 13.52
C ASP A 405 -16.36 19.30 14.68
N ARG A 406 -15.42 18.36 14.61
CA ARG A 406 -15.18 17.31 15.61
C ARG A 406 -13.92 17.56 16.46
N ASP A 407 -13.25 18.70 16.26
CA ASP A 407 -11.94 18.99 16.86
C ASP A 407 -10.88 17.90 16.55
N GLU A 408 -10.99 17.26 15.39
CA GLU A 408 -10.12 16.17 14.92
C GLU A 408 -9.21 16.60 13.77
N LEU A 409 -9.35 17.83 13.27
CA LEU A 409 -8.52 18.38 12.19
C LEU A 409 -7.09 18.58 12.69
N PRO A 410 -6.07 17.92 12.11
CA PRO A 410 -4.70 18.09 12.55
C PRO A 410 -4.17 19.47 12.13
N THR A 411 -3.25 20.04 12.92
CA THR A 411 -2.66 21.35 12.62
C THR A 411 -1.87 21.33 11.32
N ALA A 412 -1.83 22.46 10.61
CA ALA A 412 -1.12 22.58 9.34
C ALA A 412 0.37 22.23 9.47
N SER A 413 1.01 22.63 10.57
CA SER A 413 2.40 22.30 10.89
C SER A 413 2.64 20.79 11.08
N THR A 414 1.66 20.05 11.59
CA THR A 414 1.73 18.59 11.70
C THR A 414 1.54 17.94 10.34
N VAL A 415 0.50 18.35 9.60
CA VAL A 415 0.13 17.79 8.29
C VAL A 415 1.22 18.05 7.26
N MET A 416 1.81 19.24 7.22
CA MET A 416 2.83 19.66 6.25
C MET A 416 4.25 19.36 6.75
N SER A 417 4.45 18.17 7.32
CA SER A 417 5.75 17.74 7.86
C SER A 417 5.95 16.23 7.76
N VAL A 418 7.09 15.74 8.25
CA VAL A 418 7.34 14.29 8.42
C VAL A 418 6.36 13.61 9.39
N ALA A 419 5.69 14.38 10.26
CA ALA A 419 4.69 13.85 11.18
C ALA A 419 3.39 13.41 10.46
N PHE A 420 3.18 13.84 9.21
CA PHE A 420 2.09 13.37 8.34
C PHE A 420 1.97 11.84 8.36
N SER A 421 3.10 11.14 8.25
CA SER A 421 3.15 9.68 8.18
C SER A 421 2.62 9.01 9.45
N ALA A 422 2.64 9.71 10.60
CA ALA A 422 2.11 9.17 11.85
C ALA A 422 0.58 9.35 11.97
N LEU A 423 -0.04 10.20 11.14
CA LEU A 423 -1.48 10.44 11.17
C LEU A 423 -2.27 9.28 10.52
N PRO A 424 -3.54 9.06 10.92
CA PRO A 424 -4.44 8.20 10.17
C PRO A 424 -4.57 8.63 8.71
N GLY A 425 -4.50 7.68 7.78
CA GLY A 425 -4.39 7.97 6.34
C GLY A 425 -5.48 8.91 5.82
N ARG A 426 -6.76 8.64 6.11
CA ARG A 426 -7.83 9.53 5.63
C ARG A 426 -7.72 10.95 6.18
N ARG A 427 -7.35 11.11 7.46
CA ARG A 427 -7.13 12.43 8.07
C ARG A 427 -5.98 13.15 7.38
N ALA A 428 -4.86 12.46 7.20
CA ALA A 428 -3.65 13.01 6.61
C ALA A 428 -3.87 13.49 5.17
N TYR A 429 -4.34 12.60 4.28
CA TYR A 429 -4.48 12.90 2.85
C TYR A 429 -5.55 13.95 2.57
N MET A 430 -6.71 13.90 3.26
CA MET A 430 -7.80 14.84 2.99
C MET A 430 -7.48 16.25 3.52
N SER A 431 -6.89 16.36 4.72
CA SER A 431 -6.46 17.67 5.26
C SER A 431 -5.32 18.27 4.43
N ALA A 432 -4.31 17.48 4.06
CA ALA A 432 -3.21 17.94 3.22
C ALA A 432 -3.71 18.39 1.83
N GLY A 433 -4.61 17.63 1.23
CA GLY A 433 -5.23 17.97 -0.06
C GLY A 433 -6.05 19.26 -0.02
N SER A 434 -6.90 19.43 1.00
CA SER A 434 -7.71 20.64 1.19
C SER A 434 -6.82 21.86 1.43
N LEU A 435 -5.85 21.79 2.33
CA LEU A 435 -4.93 22.88 2.62
C LEU A 435 -4.08 23.23 1.39
N THR A 436 -3.59 22.23 0.65
CA THR A 436 -2.82 22.48 -0.58
C THR A 436 -3.68 23.10 -1.66
N ARG A 437 -4.95 22.72 -1.79
CA ARG A 437 -5.87 23.38 -2.71
C ARG A 437 -6.15 24.83 -2.31
N PHE A 438 -6.28 25.08 -1.01
CA PHE A 438 -6.42 26.44 -0.47
C PHE A 438 -5.17 27.29 -0.73
N LEU A 439 -3.96 26.71 -0.63
CA LEU A 439 -2.71 27.36 -1.05
C LEU A 439 -2.75 27.77 -2.52
N ILE A 440 -3.12 26.86 -3.42
CA ILE A 440 -3.22 27.15 -4.85
C ILE A 440 -4.23 28.28 -5.12
N ALA A 441 -5.32 28.32 -4.36
CA ALA A 441 -6.36 29.31 -4.54
C ALA A 441 -6.00 30.71 -4.04
N SER A 442 -5.31 30.78 -2.90
CA SER A 442 -4.91 32.03 -2.26
C SER A 442 -3.66 32.61 -2.90
N ARG A 443 -2.67 31.78 -3.21
CA ARG A 443 -1.32 32.19 -3.68
C ARG A 443 -0.98 31.76 -5.10
N GLY A 444 -1.94 31.17 -5.82
CA GLY A 444 -1.75 30.69 -7.19
C GLY A 444 -0.95 29.38 -7.28
N MET A 445 -0.84 28.85 -8.50
CA MET A 445 -0.05 27.65 -8.77
C MET A 445 1.43 27.85 -8.44
N ASP A 446 1.97 29.05 -8.66
CA ASP A 446 3.37 29.38 -8.34
C ASP A 446 3.69 29.17 -6.86
N GLY A 447 2.76 29.50 -5.96
CA GLY A 447 2.92 29.25 -4.52
C GLY A 447 3.04 27.74 -4.19
N LEU A 448 2.27 26.89 -4.87
CA LEU A 448 2.45 25.43 -4.74
C LEU A 448 3.81 24.98 -5.29
N LEU A 449 4.19 25.45 -6.48
CA LEU A 449 5.45 25.02 -7.11
C LEU A 449 6.68 25.47 -6.31
N GLU A 450 6.64 26.66 -5.70
CA GLU A 450 7.66 27.12 -4.77
C GLU A 450 7.73 26.23 -3.53
N ALA A 451 6.58 25.94 -2.90
CA ALA A 451 6.53 25.05 -1.75
C ALA A 451 7.03 23.64 -2.07
N TYR A 452 6.68 23.11 -3.25
CA TYR A 452 7.13 21.80 -3.71
C TYR A 452 8.65 21.77 -3.97
N ARG A 453 9.25 22.84 -4.52
CA ARG A 453 10.71 22.94 -4.71
C ARG A 453 11.48 23.10 -3.39
N GLY A 454 10.91 23.83 -2.44
CA GLY A 454 11.54 24.14 -1.15
C GLY A 454 11.31 23.08 -0.07
N GLY A 455 10.28 22.25 -0.22
CA GLY A 455 9.84 21.31 0.81
C GLY A 455 9.20 21.96 2.03
N VAL A 456 8.85 23.25 1.94
CA VAL A 456 8.27 24.07 3.01
C VAL A 456 7.24 25.04 2.43
N ILE A 457 6.21 25.35 3.21
CA ILE A 457 5.23 26.40 2.86
C ILE A 457 5.54 27.63 3.71
N GLY A 458 5.78 28.78 3.08
CA GLY A 458 5.97 30.06 3.80
C GLY A 458 4.69 30.51 4.49
N ASP A 459 4.79 31.23 5.61
CA ASP A 459 3.65 31.80 6.35
C ASP A 459 2.51 30.79 6.58
N LEU A 460 2.86 29.59 7.04
CA LEU A 460 1.93 28.46 7.20
C LEU A 460 0.84 28.73 8.24
N ASP A 461 1.16 29.42 9.33
CA ASP A 461 0.21 29.73 10.40
C ASP A 461 -0.89 30.72 9.93
N GLU A 462 -0.51 31.68 9.08
CA GLU A 462 -1.46 32.60 8.44
C GLU A 462 -2.36 31.84 7.45
N LEU A 463 -1.76 30.99 6.61
CA LEU A 463 -2.49 30.14 5.67
C LEU A 463 -3.48 29.21 6.38
N GLU A 464 -3.09 28.62 7.51
CA GLU A 464 -3.95 27.76 8.35
C GLU A 464 -5.15 28.53 8.89
N SER A 465 -4.91 29.75 9.39
CA SER A 465 -5.98 30.61 9.92
C SER A 465 -7.01 30.97 8.86
N GLU A 466 -6.56 31.34 7.67
CA GLU A 466 -7.45 31.64 6.53
C GLU A 466 -8.18 30.41 6.00
N TRP A 467 -7.48 29.27 5.95
CA TRP A 467 -8.05 27.99 5.54
C TRP A 467 -9.19 27.55 6.48
N HIS A 468 -9.02 27.70 7.80
CA HIS A 468 -10.09 27.41 8.76
C HIS A 468 -11.32 28.32 8.54
N LEU A 469 -11.12 29.61 8.25
CA LEU A 469 -12.22 30.53 7.92
C LEU A 469 -12.93 30.12 6.62
N TYR A 470 -12.20 29.57 5.65
CA TYR A 470 -12.78 28.98 4.45
C TYR A 470 -13.60 27.73 4.77
N LEU A 471 -13.05 26.79 5.53
CA LEU A 471 -13.72 25.53 5.89
C LEU A 471 -15.07 25.77 6.58
N GLN A 472 -15.19 26.81 7.40
CA GLN A 472 -16.46 27.16 8.08
C GLN A 472 -17.62 27.39 7.09
N LYS A 473 -17.31 27.79 5.85
CA LYS A 473 -18.28 28.06 4.78
C LYS A 473 -18.57 26.84 3.90
N VAL A 474 -17.82 25.75 4.07
CA VAL A 474 -18.00 24.52 3.27
C VAL A 474 -19.29 23.82 3.73
N PRO A 475 -20.25 23.59 2.82
CA PRO A 475 -21.51 22.93 3.18
C PRO A 475 -21.30 21.42 3.36
N VAL A 476 -21.82 20.89 4.46
CA VAL A 476 -21.84 19.45 4.77
C VAL A 476 -23.18 19.07 5.41
N THR A 477 -23.78 17.99 4.92
CA THR A 477 -25.07 17.44 5.35
C THR A 477 -24.91 16.46 6.50
N ALA A 478 -26.00 16.12 7.19
CA ALA A 478 -25.99 15.12 8.25
C ALA A 478 -25.59 13.72 7.75
N GLN A 479 -25.98 13.36 6.52
CA GLN A 479 -25.59 12.09 5.90
C GLN A 479 -24.08 12.03 5.64
N GLU A 480 -23.50 13.10 5.07
CA GLU A 480 -22.04 13.19 4.83
C GLU A 480 -21.24 13.11 6.13
N ARG A 481 -21.72 13.76 7.21
CA ARG A 481 -21.12 13.65 8.54
C ARG A 481 -21.09 12.20 9.04
N GLY A 482 -22.22 11.51 8.98
CA GLY A 482 -22.30 10.12 9.44
C GLY A 482 -21.45 9.14 8.62
N ILE A 483 -21.27 9.37 7.31
CA ILE A 483 -20.34 8.59 6.48
C ILE A 483 -18.90 8.80 6.94
N ALA A 484 -18.53 10.04 7.26
CA ALA A 484 -17.16 10.38 7.63
C ALA A 484 -16.72 9.81 9.00
N GLU A 485 -17.65 9.64 9.94
CA GLU A 485 -17.37 9.16 11.30
C GLU A 485 -16.61 7.82 11.34
N VAL A 486 -16.94 6.87 10.45
CA VAL A 486 -16.28 5.54 10.43
C VAL A 486 -14.88 5.62 9.91
N GLU A 487 -14.73 6.34 8.81
CA GLU A 487 -13.49 6.37 8.08
C GLU A 487 -12.43 7.23 8.81
N LEU A 488 -12.88 8.20 9.62
CA LEU A 488 -12.02 8.99 10.49
C LEU A 488 -11.64 8.28 11.79
N ALA A 489 -12.35 7.23 12.21
CA ALA A 489 -12.08 6.49 13.45
C ALA A 489 -10.92 5.47 13.34
N GLN A 490 -10.38 5.24 12.13
CA GLN A 490 -9.29 4.27 11.91
C GLN A 490 -7.96 4.75 12.55
N PRO A 491 -7.25 3.89 13.31
CA PRO A 491 -5.95 4.25 13.89
C PRO A 491 -4.82 4.25 12.85
N SER A 492 -3.69 4.86 13.20
CA SER A 492 -2.45 4.82 12.40
C SER A 492 -1.70 3.50 12.57
N ILE A 493 -0.98 3.04 11.54
CA ILE A 493 -0.15 1.83 11.61
C ILE A 493 0.92 1.92 12.69
N PHE A 494 1.46 3.12 12.95
CA PHE A 494 2.50 3.34 13.97
C PHE A 494 1.97 3.25 15.41
N SER A 495 0.65 3.32 15.59
CA SER A 495 -0.04 3.15 16.86
C SER A 495 -0.74 1.79 17.00
N ALA A 496 -0.82 1.00 15.92
CA ALA A 496 -1.53 -0.26 15.91
C ALA A 496 -0.77 -1.35 16.70
N VAL A 497 -1.50 -2.15 17.47
CA VAL A 497 -0.94 -3.32 18.16
C VAL A 497 -0.86 -4.48 17.16
N CYS A 498 0.33 -5.05 16.99
CA CYS A 498 0.56 -6.20 16.10
C CYS A 498 0.04 -6.02 14.65
N PRO A 499 0.43 -4.95 13.94
CA PRO A 499 -0.14 -4.60 12.63
C PRO A 499 -0.04 -5.72 11.60
N HIS A 500 1.06 -6.47 11.56
CA HIS A 500 1.27 -7.53 10.58
C HIS A 500 0.39 -8.77 10.79
N GLU A 501 0.24 -9.22 12.04
CA GLU A 501 -0.63 -10.37 12.33
C GLU A 501 -2.10 -10.01 12.10
N LEU A 502 -2.50 -8.80 12.51
CA LEU A 502 -3.84 -8.29 12.25
C LEU A 502 -4.14 -8.17 10.75
N ALA A 503 -3.18 -7.72 9.94
CA ALA A 503 -3.32 -7.67 8.48
C ALA A 503 -3.50 -9.07 7.86
N LYS A 504 -2.74 -10.05 8.35
CA LYS A 504 -2.86 -11.45 7.92
C LYS A 504 -4.22 -12.05 8.32
N LEU A 505 -4.68 -11.84 9.54
CA LEU A 505 -6.00 -12.28 9.99
C LEU A 505 -7.12 -11.61 9.19
N ARG A 506 -7.03 -10.31 8.89
CA ARG A 506 -7.98 -9.61 8.00
C ARG A 506 -8.00 -10.18 6.58
N ALA A 507 -6.85 -10.58 6.06
CA ALA A 507 -6.76 -11.25 4.76
C ALA A 507 -7.42 -12.64 4.80
N ASN A 508 -7.18 -13.41 5.88
CA ASN A 508 -7.85 -14.69 6.11
C ASN A 508 -9.36 -14.52 6.24
N LEU A 509 -9.82 -13.55 7.04
CA LEU A 509 -11.24 -13.25 7.23
C LEU A 509 -11.94 -12.94 5.90
N SER A 510 -11.27 -12.16 5.03
CA SER A 510 -11.77 -11.87 3.69
C SER A 510 -11.89 -13.15 2.84
N GLY A 511 -10.93 -14.07 2.96
CA GLY A 511 -10.93 -15.37 2.30
C GLY A 511 -12.00 -16.33 2.84
N ASP A 512 -12.13 -16.44 4.16
CA ASP A 512 -13.10 -17.27 4.86
C ASP A 512 -14.53 -16.82 4.54
N ALA A 513 -14.76 -15.50 4.61
CA ALA A 513 -16.03 -14.89 4.20
C ALA A 513 -16.33 -15.18 2.72
N ALA A 514 -15.35 -15.06 1.81
CA ALA A 514 -15.51 -15.41 0.40
C ALA A 514 -15.79 -16.91 0.18
N ALA A 515 -15.25 -17.78 1.04
CA ALA A 515 -15.48 -19.23 1.02
C ALA A 515 -16.81 -19.64 1.66
N ARG A 516 -17.48 -18.74 2.40
CA ARG A 516 -18.69 -19.05 3.19
C ARG A 516 -18.44 -20.02 4.34
N ASP A 517 -17.20 -20.08 4.80
CA ASP A 517 -16.84 -20.90 5.95
C ASP A 517 -17.14 -20.08 7.22
N ASP A 518 -18.41 -20.08 7.64
CA ASP A 518 -18.86 -19.29 8.79
C ASP A 518 -18.17 -19.75 10.09
N VAL A 519 -17.78 -21.02 10.19
CA VAL A 519 -17.01 -21.55 11.33
C VAL A 519 -15.63 -20.89 11.38
N ARG A 520 -14.88 -20.92 10.27
CA ARG A 520 -13.59 -20.22 10.20
C ARG A 520 -13.74 -18.71 10.34
N THR A 521 -14.81 -18.13 9.82
CA THR A 521 -15.09 -16.70 9.95
C THR A 521 -15.21 -16.31 11.42
N ILE A 522 -15.95 -17.09 12.22
CA ILE A 522 -16.06 -16.89 13.67
C ILE A 522 -14.68 -17.02 14.34
N GLU A 523 -13.93 -18.09 14.07
CA GLU A 523 -12.58 -18.30 14.63
C GLU A 523 -11.62 -17.14 14.31
N THR A 524 -11.59 -16.71 13.04
CA THR A 524 -10.74 -15.61 12.59
C THR A 524 -11.17 -14.28 13.20
N CYS A 525 -12.48 -13.99 13.31
CA CYS A 525 -12.97 -12.80 14.00
C CYS A 525 -12.56 -12.79 15.48
N GLN A 526 -12.72 -13.91 16.18
CA GLN A 526 -12.31 -14.03 17.59
C GLN A 526 -10.80 -13.81 17.75
N ALA A 527 -9.98 -14.38 16.88
CA ALA A 527 -8.53 -14.15 16.88
C ALA A 527 -8.16 -12.66 16.64
N ILE A 528 -8.92 -11.94 15.80
CA ILE A 528 -8.75 -10.49 15.63
C ILE A 528 -9.11 -9.75 16.91
N LEU A 529 -10.27 -10.05 17.50
CA LEU A 529 -10.78 -9.38 18.70
C LEU A 529 -9.94 -9.66 19.95
N GLU A 530 -9.25 -10.79 20.01
CA GLU A 530 -8.23 -11.06 21.03
C GLU A 530 -7.03 -10.11 20.95
N ILE A 531 -6.70 -9.59 19.76
CA ILE A 531 -5.61 -8.63 19.54
C ILE A 531 -6.11 -7.20 19.73
N ASP A 532 -7.24 -6.88 19.10
CA ASP A 532 -7.90 -5.58 19.16
C ASP A 532 -9.40 -5.78 19.42
N GLU A 533 -9.78 -5.70 20.70
CA GLU A 533 -11.16 -5.89 21.17
C GLU A 533 -12.16 -4.92 20.52
N HIS A 534 -11.68 -3.79 20.00
CA HIS A 534 -12.52 -2.76 19.40
C HIS A 534 -12.47 -2.81 17.87
N GLU A 535 -11.93 -3.88 17.26
CA GLU A 535 -11.84 -3.98 15.79
C GLU A 535 -13.23 -4.11 15.17
N PRO A 536 -13.70 -3.07 14.46
CA PRO A 536 -15.12 -2.95 14.15
C PRO A 536 -15.58 -3.86 13.00
N LYS A 537 -14.68 -4.21 12.08
CA LYS A 537 -15.00 -5.04 10.92
C LYS A 537 -15.11 -6.50 11.32
N ALA A 538 -14.27 -6.94 12.25
CA ALA A 538 -14.33 -8.26 12.86
C ALA A 538 -15.65 -8.44 13.63
N HIS A 539 -16.03 -7.46 14.45
CA HIS A 539 -17.33 -7.45 15.12
C HIS A 539 -18.51 -7.54 14.14
N ALA A 540 -18.53 -6.68 13.10
CA ALA A 540 -19.59 -6.74 12.09
C ALA A 540 -19.65 -8.09 11.34
N ALA A 541 -18.49 -8.66 11.00
CA ALA A 541 -18.39 -9.97 10.36
C ALA A 541 -18.82 -11.12 11.28
N LEU A 542 -18.49 -11.01 12.57
CA LEU A 542 -18.86 -11.99 13.60
C LEU A 542 -20.37 -12.08 13.76
N VAL A 543 -21.07 -10.94 13.85
CA VAL A 543 -22.55 -10.88 13.90
C VAL A 543 -23.17 -11.67 12.75
N GLY A 544 -22.72 -11.43 11.52
CA GLY A 544 -23.23 -12.14 10.34
C GLY A 544 -22.99 -13.65 10.37
N ALA A 545 -21.79 -14.07 10.77
CA ALA A 545 -21.42 -15.47 10.81
C ALA A 545 -22.14 -16.24 11.94
N LEU A 546 -22.30 -15.62 13.11
CA LEU A 546 -23.11 -16.17 14.21
C LEU A 546 -24.58 -16.31 13.81
N ALA A 547 -25.16 -15.28 13.18
CA ALA A 547 -26.54 -15.31 12.74
C ALA A 547 -26.80 -16.44 11.71
N ARG A 548 -25.88 -16.67 10.76
CA ARG A 548 -26.00 -17.76 9.77
C ARG A 548 -25.77 -19.17 10.33
N THR A 549 -25.14 -19.30 11.50
CA THR A 549 -24.88 -20.59 12.15
C THR A 549 -25.92 -20.94 13.22
N GLU A 550 -27.12 -20.34 13.14
CA GLU A 550 -28.24 -20.52 14.06
C GLU A 550 -27.92 -20.11 15.52
N ARG A 551 -26.87 -19.29 15.73
CA ARG A 551 -26.50 -18.71 17.03
C ARG A 551 -27.05 -17.29 17.17
N ALA A 552 -28.35 -17.14 16.93
CA ALA A 552 -29.03 -15.84 16.83
C ALA A 552 -28.93 -15.00 18.11
N ASP A 553 -29.07 -15.63 19.29
CA ASP A 553 -28.97 -14.93 20.57
C ASP A 553 -27.58 -14.30 20.78
N GLU A 554 -26.52 -15.00 20.39
CA GLU A 554 -25.15 -14.48 20.48
C GLU A 554 -24.90 -13.37 19.44
N ALA A 555 -25.43 -13.53 18.22
CA ALA A 555 -25.35 -12.51 17.19
C ALA A 555 -26.07 -11.21 17.60
N LEU A 556 -27.25 -11.33 18.22
CA LEU A 556 -28.02 -10.20 18.70
C LEU A 556 -27.32 -9.50 19.89
N ALA A 557 -26.77 -10.27 20.82
CA ALA A 557 -25.99 -9.73 21.93
C ALA A 557 -24.78 -8.91 21.44
N GLU A 558 -24.06 -9.42 20.43
CA GLU A 558 -22.92 -8.71 19.81
C GLU A 558 -23.37 -7.44 19.06
N LEU A 559 -24.48 -7.52 18.30
CA LEU A 559 -25.06 -6.36 17.62
C LEU A 559 -25.54 -5.27 18.60
N ASP A 560 -26.18 -5.67 19.70
CA ASP A 560 -26.66 -4.74 20.72
C ASP A 560 -25.48 -4.14 21.53
N ALA A 561 -24.41 -4.90 21.75
CA ALA A 561 -23.18 -4.36 22.33
C ALA A 561 -22.57 -3.28 21.43
N LEU A 562 -22.54 -3.50 20.11
CA LEU A 562 -22.11 -2.48 19.14
C LEU A 562 -23.02 -1.25 19.15
N ARG A 563 -24.34 -1.43 19.26
CA ARG A 563 -25.30 -0.31 19.35
C ARG A 563 -25.14 0.50 20.64
N ALA A 564 -24.93 -0.19 21.76
CA ALA A 564 -24.81 0.41 23.08
C ALA A 564 -23.46 1.07 23.33
N ALA A 565 -22.41 0.64 22.62
CA ALA A 565 -21.11 1.26 22.67
C ALA A 565 -21.21 2.72 22.17
N MET A 566 -21.19 3.67 23.11
CA MET A 566 -21.35 5.11 22.86
C MET A 566 -20.36 5.68 21.81
N ASN A 567 -19.27 4.97 21.54
CA ASN A 567 -18.22 5.35 20.60
C ASN A 567 -18.21 4.50 19.32
N ALA A 568 -19.14 3.56 19.13
CA ALA A 568 -19.20 2.76 17.92
C ALA A 568 -19.63 3.62 16.72
N PRO A 569 -18.83 3.69 15.64
CA PRO A 569 -19.20 4.50 14.49
C PRO A 569 -20.45 3.95 13.78
N LYS A 570 -21.42 4.81 13.46
CA LYS A 570 -22.74 4.40 12.95
C LYS A 570 -22.71 3.49 11.71
N PRO A 571 -21.90 3.75 10.66
CA PRO A 571 -21.81 2.81 9.54
C PRO A 571 -21.19 1.43 9.86
N ILE A 572 -20.47 1.26 10.97
CA ILE A 572 -20.05 -0.07 11.46
C ILE A 572 -21.25 -0.81 12.03
N VAL A 573 -22.04 -0.14 12.87
CA VAL A 573 -23.32 -0.68 13.35
C VAL A 573 -24.22 -1.02 12.16
N ALA A 574 -24.28 -0.17 11.14
CA ALA A 574 -25.00 -0.43 9.89
C ALA A 574 -24.46 -1.66 9.15
N SER A 575 -23.14 -1.86 9.11
CA SER A 575 -22.54 -3.04 8.49
C SER A 575 -22.85 -4.33 9.25
N ALA A 576 -22.86 -4.28 10.59
CA ALA A 576 -23.24 -5.42 11.43
C ALA A 576 -24.74 -5.74 11.27
N LEU A 577 -25.58 -4.70 11.28
CA LEU A 577 -27.02 -4.77 11.05
C LEU A 577 -27.33 -5.36 9.67
N GLU A 578 -26.64 -4.91 8.62
CA GLU A 578 -26.79 -5.45 7.26
C GLU A 578 -26.42 -6.95 7.22
N GLN A 579 -25.34 -7.35 7.90
CA GLN A 579 -24.94 -8.75 7.93
C GLN A 579 -25.93 -9.64 8.69
N TYR A 580 -26.54 -9.13 9.76
CA TYR A 580 -27.61 -9.80 10.48
C TYR A 580 -28.88 -9.89 9.61
N ALA A 581 -29.26 -8.80 8.93
CA ALA A 581 -30.41 -8.77 8.02
C ALA A 581 -30.24 -9.74 6.82
N ASP A 582 -29.03 -9.81 6.25
CA ASP A 582 -28.67 -10.78 5.21
C ASP A 582 -28.81 -12.22 5.71
N ALA A 583 -28.42 -12.49 6.97
CA ALA A 583 -28.56 -13.79 7.60
C ALA A 583 -30.03 -14.15 7.84
N ALA A 584 -30.83 -13.22 8.38
CA ALA A 584 -32.27 -13.39 8.59
C ALA A 584 -32.98 -13.71 7.26
N TRP A 585 -32.65 -13.00 6.18
CA TRP A 585 -33.19 -13.32 4.85
C TRP A 585 -32.75 -14.71 4.38
N THR A 586 -31.47 -15.06 4.54
CA THR A 586 -30.93 -16.38 4.18
C THR A 586 -31.65 -17.53 4.90
N LEU A 587 -32.01 -17.34 6.17
CA LEU A 587 -32.73 -18.32 6.99
C LEU A 587 -34.25 -18.35 6.72
N GLY A 588 -34.76 -17.40 5.94
CA GLY A 588 -36.19 -17.28 5.63
C GLY A 588 -37.01 -16.47 6.64
N ASN A 589 -36.37 -15.75 7.56
CA ASN A 589 -37.02 -14.83 8.51
C ASN A 589 -37.34 -13.49 7.81
N LEU A 590 -38.29 -13.51 6.88
CA LEU A 590 -38.53 -12.39 5.95
C LEU A 590 -39.06 -11.12 6.63
N ALA A 591 -39.89 -11.26 7.67
CA ALA A 591 -40.43 -10.11 8.41
C ALA A 591 -39.31 -9.40 9.20
N GLU A 592 -38.51 -10.17 9.93
CA GLU A 592 -37.34 -9.67 10.65
C GLU A 592 -36.34 -9.00 9.69
N ALA A 593 -36.02 -9.64 8.56
CA ALA A 593 -35.16 -9.04 7.55
C ALA A 593 -35.70 -7.68 7.05
N ALA A 594 -37.01 -7.56 6.81
CA ALA A 594 -37.62 -6.32 6.35
C ALA A 594 -37.49 -5.18 7.37
N GLU A 595 -37.80 -5.44 8.65
CA GLU A 595 -37.66 -4.46 9.73
C GLU A 595 -36.21 -3.97 9.88
N LEU A 596 -35.24 -4.89 9.80
CA LEU A 596 -33.82 -4.54 9.90
C LEU A 596 -33.33 -3.72 8.70
N TYR A 597 -33.83 -4.00 7.49
CA TYR A 597 -33.49 -3.24 6.29
C TYR A 597 -34.12 -1.83 6.30
N GLU A 598 -35.32 -1.69 6.83
CA GLU A 598 -35.96 -0.38 7.06
C GLU A 598 -35.15 0.45 8.08
N GLU A 599 -34.74 -0.16 9.20
CA GLU A 599 -33.85 0.48 10.18
C GLU A 599 -32.53 0.92 9.52
N LEU A 600 -31.93 0.05 8.71
CA LEU A 600 -30.65 0.28 8.03
C LEU A 600 -30.67 1.51 7.12
N LEU A 601 -31.82 1.85 6.52
CA LEU A 601 -32.00 3.03 5.68
C LEU A 601 -32.06 4.34 6.48
N THR A 602 -32.30 4.27 7.79
CA THR A 602 -32.25 5.44 8.69
C THR A 602 -30.83 5.80 9.14
N ILE A 603 -29.88 4.87 8.97
CA ILE A 603 -28.49 5.04 9.38
C ILE A 603 -27.68 5.65 8.22
N PRO A 604 -26.81 6.65 8.45
CA PRO A 604 -25.93 7.17 7.41
C PRO A 604 -25.04 6.07 6.82
N ARG A 605 -24.96 5.97 5.49
CA ARG A 605 -24.15 4.99 4.75
C ARG A 605 -23.69 5.54 3.41
N THR A 606 -22.68 4.92 2.82
CA THR A 606 -22.22 5.25 1.45
C THR A 606 -23.33 4.97 0.42
N ASP A 607 -23.34 5.73 -0.67
CA ASP A 607 -24.43 5.67 -1.66
C ASP A 607 -24.59 4.27 -2.27
N GLY A 608 -23.48 3.55 -2.48
CA GLY A 608 -23.49 2.17 -2.96
C GLY A 608 -24.22 1.20 -2.04
N ALA A 609 -23.94 1.27 -0.74
CA ALA A 609 -24.57 0.41 0.26
C ALA A 609 -26.05 0.77 0.45
N ALA A 610 -26.37 2.07 0.52
CA ALA A 610 -27.75 2.55 0.62
C ALA A 610 -28.61 2.10 -0.57
N ARG A 611 -28.11 2.18 -1.81
CA ARG A 611 -28.83 1.68 -3.00
C ARG A 611 -29.11 0.17 -2.93
N ARG A 612 -28.17 -0.62 -2.39
CA ARG A 612 -28.39 -2.06 -2.23
C ARG A 612 -29.51 -2.32 -1.22
N SER A 613 -29.51 -1.64 -0.08
CA SER A 613 -30.58 -1.74 0.92
C SER A 613 -31.95 -1.33 0.37
N GLU A 614 -32.03 -0.23 -0.39
CA GLU A 614 -33.28 0.20 -1.04
C GLU A 614 -33.83 -0.88 -2.01
N VAL A 615 -32.95 -1.53 -2.79
CA VAL A 615 -33.37 -2.61 -3.70
C VAL A 615 -33.80 -3.86 -2.92
N THR A 616 -33.12 -4.17 -1.80
CA THR A 616 -33.50 -5.29 -0.93
C THR A 616 -34.86 -5.05 -0.27
N GLU A 617 -35.12 -3.87 0.28
CA GLU A 617 -36.40 -3.51 0.90
C GLU A 617 -37.55 -3.69 -0.10
N LEU A 618 -37.42 -3.14 -1.31
CA LEU A 618 -38.37 -3.34 -2.40
C LEU A 618 -38.62 -4.83 -2.73
N ALA A 619 -37.60 -5.67 -2.62
CA ALA A 619 -37.70 -7.11 -2.87
C ALA A 619 -38.47 -7.85 -1.77
N LEU A 620 -38.28 -7.43 -0.51
CA LEU A 620 -38.92 -8.02 0.66
C LEU A 620 -40.42 -7.69 0.70
N GLU A 621 -40.81 -6.50 0.24
CA GLU A 621 -42.22 -6.10 0.04
C GLU A 621 -42.85 -6.71 -1.23
N GLY A 622 -42.02 -7.05 -2.22
CA GLY A 622 -42.45 -7.55 -3.52
C GLY A 622 -42.92 -9.01 -3.56
N ALA A 623 -43.30 -9.46 -4.76
CA ALA A 623 -43.77 -10.82 -5.00
C ALA A 623 -42.68 -11.88 -4.72
N PRO A 624 -43.04 -13.11 -4.30
CA PRO A 624 -42.06 -14.15 -3.96
C PRO A 624 -41.06 -14.49 -5.08
N ALA A 625 -41.48 -14.37 -6.34
CA ALA A 625 -40.62 -14.59 -7.49
C ALA A 625 -39.52 -13.52 -7.61
N GLU A 626 -39.89 -12.24 -7.48
CA GLU A 626 -38.94 -11.11 -7.51
C GLU A 626 -37.96 -11.18 -6.34
N ARG A 627 -38.48 -11.47 -5.14
CA ARG A 627 -37.69 -11.64 -3.92
C ARG A 627 -36.61 -12.70 -4.11
N ARG A 628 -36.96 -13.84 -4.70
CA ARG A 628 -36.00 -14.91 -5.00
C ARG A 628 -34.92 -14.46 -6.00
N LEU A 629 -35.30 -13.74 -7.06
CA LEU A 629 -34.33 -13.25 -8.04
C LEU A 629 -33.35 -12.26 -7.42
N ILE A 630 -33.83 -11.29 -6.64
CA ILE A 630 -32.97 -10.29 -5.99
C ILE A 630 -32.09 -10.94 -4.92
N TYR A 631 -32.63 -11.89 -4.16
CA TYR A 631 -31.83 -12.73 -3.26
C TYR A 631 -30.67 -13.40 -4.00
N GLU A 632 -30.92 -14.07 -5.13
CA GLU A 632 -29.87 -14.74 -5.90
C GLU A 632 -28.84 -13.75 -6.51
N ILE A 633 -29.28 -12.54 -6.86
CA ILE A 633 -28.43 -11.46 -7.39
C ILE A 633 -27.46 -10.92 -6.32
N PHE A 634 -27.93 -10.67 -5.10
CA PHE A 634 -27.12 -10.05 -4.05
C PHE A 634 -26.51 -11.04 -3.06
N LEU A 635 -27.26 -12.07 -2.68
CA LEU A 635 -26.90 -13.06 -1.67
C LEU A 635 -26.61 -14.43 -2.28
N GLY A 636 -27.03 -14.75 -3.51
CA GLY A 636 -26.83 -16.08 -4.12
C GLY A 636 -25.39 -16.44 -4.51
N ARG A 637 -24.46 -15.46 -4.55
CA ARG A 637 -23.07 -15.61 -5.08
C ARG A 637 -23.02 -16.14 -6.51
N SER A 638 -24.04 -15.83 -7.29
CA SER A 638 -24.08 -16.13 -8.72
C SER A 638 -22.91 -15.47 -9.45
N SER A 639 -22.31 -16.18 -10.41
CA SER A 639 -21.30 -15.58 -11.29
C SER A 639 -21.91 -14.43 -12.10
N SER A 640 -21.09 -13.46 -12.53
CA SER A 640 -21.61 -12.28 -13.24
C SER A 640 -22.55 -12.62 -14.42
N PRO A 641 -22.26 -13.62 -15.29
CA PRO A 641 -23.21 -14.05 -16.33
C PRO A 641 -24.56 -14.55 -15.79
N VAL A 642 -24.55 -15.29 -14.68
CA VAL A 642 -25.78 -15.75 -14.01
C VAL A 642 -26.54 -14.57 -13.43
N VAL A 643 -25.86 -13.61 -12.81
CA VAL A 643 -26.51 -12.38 -12.30
C VAL A 643 -27.15 -11.58 -13.43
N VAL A 644 -26.52 -11.49 -14.60
CA VAL A 644 -27.13 -10.85 -15.79
C VAL A 644 -28.40 -11.59 -16.21
N HIS A 645 -28.37 -12.93 -16.24
CA HIS A 645 -29.55 -13.73 -16.56
C HIS A 645 -30.69 -13.52 -15.54
N LEU A 646 -30.38 -13.57 -14.25
CA LEU A 646 -31.35 -13.33 -13.16
C LEU A 646 -31.96 -11.93 -13.25
N ALA A 647 -31.15 -10.92 -13.56
CA ALA A 647 -31.61 -9.54 -13.73
C ALA A 647 -32.49 -9.37 -14.98
N GLN A 648 -32.26 -10.14 -16.06
CA GLN A 648 -33.15 -10.20 -17.22
C GLN A 648 -34.48 -10.87 -16.87
N SER A 649 -34.46 -11.95 -16.08
CA SER A 649 -35.71 -12.56 -15.56
C SER A 649 -36.49 -11.57 -14.69
N LEU A 650 -35.80 -10.78 -13.88
CA LEU A 650 -36.41 -9.72 -13.08
C LEU A 650 -37.02 -8.61 -13.95
N ALA A 651 -36.33 -8.24 -15.03
CA ALA A 651 -36.84 -7.27 -16.01
C ALA A 651 -38.11 -7.75 -16.72
N ALA A 652 -38.31 -9.06 -16.85
CA ALA A 652 -39.53 -9.63 -17.44
C ALA A 652 -40.71 -9.69 -16.46
N SER A 653 -40.45 -9.60 -15.15
CA SER A 653 -41.49 -9.65 -14.11
C SER A 653 -41.90 -8.28 -13.57
N ARG A 654 -41.13 -7.22 -13.89
CA ARG A 654 -41.35 -5.86 -13.40
C ARG A 654 -41.70 -4.91 -14.53
N ASP A 655 -42.53 -3.92 -14.23
CA ASP A 655 -42.90 -2.85 -15.17
C ASP A 655 -41.93 -1.66 -15.15
N ASP A 656 -41.05 -1.58 -14.15
CA ASP A 656 -40.02 -0.55 -14.03
C ASP A 656 -38.66 -0.99 -14.61
N GLY A 657 -37.70 -0.06 -14.63
CA GLY A 657 -36.37 -0.26 -15.20
C GLY A 657 -35.36 -1.03 -14.32
N LEU A 658 -35.77 -1.58 -13.17
CA LEU A 658 -34.82 -2.09 -12.17
C LEU A 658 -34.01 -3.29 -12.68
N GLY A 659 -34.66 -4.25 -13.34
CA GLY A 659 -33.98 -5.44 -13.88
C GLY A 659 -32.95 -5.09 -14.96
N GLN A 660 -33.31 -4.18 -15.88
CA GLN A 660 -32.41 -3.69 -16.92
C GLN A 660 -31.22 -2.95 -16.31
N TYR A 661 -31.46 -2.11 -15.30
CA TYR A 661 -30.40 -1.42 -14.57
C TYR A 661 -29.43 -2.40 -13.89
N LEU A 662 -29.93 -3.40 -13.16
CA LEU A 662 -29.06 -4.38 -12.48
C LEU A 662 -28.25 -5.22 -13.48
N ALA A 663 -28.85 -5.63 -14.59
CA ALA A 663 -28.14 -6.32 -15.68
C ALA A 663 -27.03 -5.44 -16.28
N ALA A 664 -27.34 -4.16 -16.54
CA ALA A 664 -26.37 -3.21 -17.06
C ALA A 664 -25.20 -2.98 -16.09
N ARG A 665 -25.45 -2.90 -14.78
CA ARG A 665 -24.42 -2.75 -13.75
C ARG A 665 -23.40 -3.88 -13.76
N GLN A 666 -23.86 -5.12 -13.96
CA GLN A 666 -22.97 -6.28 -14.08
C GLN A 666 -22.11 -6.21 -15.35
N LEU A 667 -22.72 -5.87 -16.48
CA LEU A 667 -22.02 -5.71 -17.76
C LEU A 667 -20.97 -4.58 -17.70
N MET A 668 -21.30 -3.46 -17.05
CA MET A 668 -20.35 -2.36 -16.83
C MET A 668 -19.17 -2.79 -15.94
N GLY A 669 -19.42 -3.58 -14.89
CA GLY A 669 -18.34 -4.14 -14.06
C GLY A 669 -17.35 -5.02 -14.84
N GLN A 670 -17.78 -5.53 -16.00
CA GLN A 670 -16.96 -6.29 -16.96
C GLN A 670 -16.54 -5.44 -18.16
N ASN A 671 -16.64 -4.10 -18.08
CA ASN A 671 -16.35 -3.14 -19.16
C ASN A 671 -17.03 -3.54 -20.50
N ARG A 672 -18.29 -4.00 -20.45
CA ARG A 672 -19.13 -4.34 -21.62
C ARG A 672 -20.15 -3.23 -21.89
N PHE A 673 -19.64 -2.02 -22.13
CA PHE A 673 -20.45 -0.81 -22.28
C PHE A 673 -21.46 -0.87 -23.43
N ALA A 674 -21.09 -1.48 -24.56
CA ALA A 674 -21.98 -1.63 -25.71
C ALA A 674 -23.22 -2.47 -25.40
N LEU A 675 -23.07 -3.50 -24.55
CA LEU A 675 -24.17 -4.34 -24.09
C LEU A 675 -24.98 -3.67 -22.97
N ALA A 676 -24.32 -2.87 -22.13
CA ALA A 676 -24.97 -2.17 -21.02
C ALA A 676 -25.85 -1.01 -21.50
N LEU A 677 -25.43 -0.27 -22.53
CA LEU A 677 -26.11 0.92 -23.00
C LEU A 677 -27.61 0.74 -23.31
N PRO A 678 -28.05 -0.22 -24.15
CA PRO A 678 -29.48 -0.37 -24.46
C PRO A 678 -30.31 -0.67 -23.20
N LEU A 679 -29.74 -1.42 -22.24
CA LEU A 679 -30.40 -1.70 -20.97
C LEU A 679 -30.53 -0.44 -20.10
N LEU A 680 -29.49 0.41 -20.05
CA LEU A 680 -29.56 1.68 -19.33
C LEU A 680 -30.55 2.66 -19.94
N GLN A 681 -30.63 2.72 -21.27
CA GLN A 681 -31.60 3.57 -21.97
C GLN A 681 -33.04 3.09 -21.72
N GLU A 682 -33.25 1.78 -21.72
CA GLU A 682 -34.56 1.20 -21.39
C GLU A 682 -34.92 1.44 -19.92
N ALA A 683 -33.97 1.30 -18.99
CA ALA A 683 -34.16 1.65 -17.59
C ALA A 683 -34.53 3.13 -17.40
N ALA A 684 -33.93 4.03 -18.20
CA ALA A 684 -34.28 5.46 -18.19
C ALA A 684 -35.69 5.71 -18.72
N ARG A 685 -36.11 4.98 -19.76
CA ARG A 685 -37.44 5.09 -20.36
C ARG A 685 -38.55 4.60 -19.43
N LEU A 686 -38.32 3.46 -18.76
CA LEU A 686 -39.26 2.87 -17.80
C LEU A 686 -39.26 3.60 -16.45
N GLY A 687 -38.15 4.27 -16.12
CA GLY A 687 -37.94 4.89 -14.82
C GLY A 687 -37.43 3.90 -13.78
N LEU A 688 -36.76 4.43 -12.74
CA LEU A 688 -36.27 3.64 -11.61
C LEU A 688 -37.07 3.95 -10.34
N PRO A 689 -37.24 2.95 -9.45
CA PRO A 689 -38.18 3.02 -8.33
C PRO A 689 -37.78 4.04 -7.27
N THR A 690 -36.48 4.29 -7.07
CA THR A 690 -35.98 5.25 -6.08
C THR A 690 -35.25 6.43 -6.70
N LEU A 691 -35.24 7.58 -6.00
CA LEU A 691 -34.51 8.77 -6.43
C LEU A 691 -33.00 8.52 -6.50
N ARG A 692 -32.44 7.74 -5.57
CA ARG A 692 -31.01 7.40 -5.53
C ARG A 692 -30.60 6.59 -6.74
N LEU A 693 -31.40 5.61 -7.13
CA LEU A 693 -31.20 4.84 -8.37
C LEU A 693 -31.29 5.74 -9.61
N ARG A 694 -32.26 6.66 -9.68
CA ARG A 694 -32.36 7.63 -10.79
C ARG A 694 -31.14 8.55 -10.89
N ARG A 695 -30.59 9.03 -9.77
CA ARG A 695 -29.37 9.87 -9.75
C ARG A 695 -28.12 9.10 -10.20
N GLU A 696 -28.02 7.84 -9.80
CA GLU A 696 -26.93 6.96 -10.24
C GLU A 696 -27.05 6.59 -11.72
N LEU A 697 -28.27 6.47 -12.25
CA LEU A 697 -28.51 6.18 -13.67
C LEU A 697 -27.84 7.21 -14.58
N SER A 698 -27.98 8.52 -14.28
CA SER A 698 -27.32 9.58 -15.05
C SER A 698 -25.79 9.43 -15.03
N ARG A 699 -25.21 9.06 -13.88
CA ARG A 699 -23.76 8.80 -13.75
C ARG A 699 -23.32 7.64 -14.64
N VAL A 700 -23.99 6.49 -14.56
CA VAL A 700 -23.60 5.30 -15.33
C VAL A 700 -23.85 5.47 -16.83
N LEU A 701 -24.88 6.23 -17.23
CA LEU A 701 -25.10 6.64 -18.61
C LEU A 701 -23.96 7.53 -19.11
N GLY A 702 -23.56 8.56 -18.34
CA GLY A 702 -22.44 9.44 -18.70
C GLY A 702 -21.15 8.67 -18.95
N ILE A 703 -20.81 7.73 -18.07
CA ILE A 703 -19.64 6.83 -18.22
C ILE A 703 -19.78 5.95 -19.48
N THR A 704 -20.95 5.35 -19.68
CA THR A 704 -21.20 4.42 -20.79
C THR A 704 -21.15 5.13 -22.14
N PHE A 705 -21.76 6.32 -22.25
CA PHE A 705 -21.69 7.14 -23.45
C PHE A 705 -20.25 7.52 -23.79
N PHE A 706 -19.47 7.96 -22.79
CA PHE A 706 -18.05 8.26 -23.00
C PHE A 706 -17.30 7.04 -23.54
N ALA A 707 -17.46 5.89 -22.90
CA ALA A 707 -16.75 4.66 -23.26
C ALA A 707 -17.07 4.16 -24.68
N LEU A 708 -18.17 4.63 -25.27
CA LEU A 708 -18.62 4.32 -26.64
C LEU A 708 -18.36 5.48 -27.63
N GLY A 709 -17.62 6.52 -27.23
CA GLY A 709 -17.32 7.68 -28.07
C GLY A 709 -18.52 8.62 -28.32
N ARG A 710 -19.60 8.47 -27.56
CA ARG A 710 -20.82 9.30 -27.64
C ARG A 710 -20.69 10.51 -26.72
N TYR A 711 -19.79 11.42 -27.09
CA TYR A 711 -19.33 12.50 -26.22
C TYR A 711 -20.41 13.55 -25.91
N ASP A 712 -21.29 13.87 -26.87
CA ASP A 712 -22.33 14.87 -26.66
C ASP A 712 -23.38 14.38 -25.65
N GLU A 713 -23.83 13.14 -25.78
CA GLU A 713 -24.75 12.52 -24.83
C GLU A 713 -24.10 12.31 -23.46
N SER A 714 -22.79 12.00 -23.43
CA SER A 714 -22.03 11.93 -22.18
C SER A 714 -22.00 13.30 -21.49
N ALA A 715 -21.69 14.37 -22.21
CA ALA A 715 -21.62 15.72 -21.65
C ALA A 715 -22.97 16.17 -21.07
N GLU A 716 -24.07 15.87 -21.75
CA GLU A 716 -25.41 16.17 -21.26
C GLU A 716 -25.73 15.44 -19.96
N ALA A 717 -25.41 14.15 -19.87
CA ALA A 717 -25.61 13.37 -18.65
C ALA A 717 -24.81 13.93 -17.46
N TRP A 718 -23.59 14.43 -17.69
CA TRP A 718 -22.75 15.05 -16.66
C TRP A 718 -23.27 16.43 -16.24
N ARG A 719 -23.73 17.27 -17.17
CA ARG A 719 -24.34 18.57 -16.85
C ARG A 719 -25.59 18.41 -15.99
N GLN A 720 -26.43 17.43 -16.29
CA GLN A 720 -27.61 17.12 -15.46
C GLN A 720 -27.24 16.65 -14.06
N ARG A 721 -26.14 15.91 -13.92
CA ARG A 721 -25.65 15.40 -12.64
C ARG A 721 -24.99 16.47 -11.77
N ALA A 722 -24.40 17.51 -12.36
CA ALA A 722 -23.61 18.51 -11.64
C ALA A 722 -24.36 19.15 -10.45
N SER A 723 -25.66 19.37 -10.57
CA SER A 723 -26.48 19.97 -9.50
C SER A 723 -26.86 19.02 -8.35
N ALA A 724 -26.45 17.75 -8.40
CA ALA A 724 -26.88 16.75 -7.41
C ALA A 724 -26.18 16.92 -6.05
N SER A 725 -24.90 17.30 -6.05
CA SER A 725 -24.10 17.60 -4.86
C SER A 725 -22.80 18.29 -5.27
N ARG A 726 -22.05 18.84 -4.30
CA ARG A 726 -20.72 19.43 -4.54
C ARG A 726 -19.74 18.41 -5.14
N ALA A 727 -19.72 17.19 -4.63
CA ALA A 727 -18.89 16.12 -5.20
C ALA A 727 -19.34 15.70 -6.61
N ALA A 728 -20.64 15.72 -6.89
CA ALA A 728 -21.17 15.43 -8.22
C ALA A 728 -20.79 16.51 -9.25
N ASP A 729 -20.76 17.79 -8.84
CA ASP A 729 -20.27 18.91 -9.65
C ASP A 729 -18.78 18.76 -9.98
N ALA A 730 -17.95 18.44 -8.97
CA ALA A 730 -16.53 18.17 -9.16
C ALA A 730 -16.27 16.95 -10.05
N GLU A 731 -17.06 15.89 -9.92
CA GLU A 731 -17.03 14.73 -10.80
C GLU A 731 -17.41 15.09 -12.23
N ALA A 732 -18.52 15.81 -12.42
CA ALA A 732 -19.00 16.23 -13.74
C ALA A 732 -17.97 17.10 -14.46
N THR A 733 -17.36 18.06 -13.76
CA THR A 733 -16.29 18.91 -14.31
C THR A 733 -15.14 18.07 -14.87
N ARG A 734 -14.66 17.08 -14.12
CA ARG A 734 -13.56 16.20 -14.58
C ARG A 734 -13.95 15.35 -15.79
N TRP A 735 -15.20 14.92 -15.89
CA TRP A 735 -15.67 14.18 -17.06
C TRP A 735 -15.82 15.07 -18.29
N LEU A 736 -16.25 16.32 -18.13
CA LEU A 736 -16.29 17.30 -19.21
C LEU A 736 -14.88 17.62 -19.74
N GLU A 737 -13.90 17.78 -18.84
CA GLU A 737 -12.48 17.90 -19.21
C GLU A 737 -11.96 16.66 -19.96
N ARG A 738 -12.39 15.47 -19.53
CA ARG A 738 -12.04 14.22 -20.22
C ARG A 738 -12.64 14.15 -21.62
N ILE A 739 -13.86 14.64 -21.81
CA ILE A 739 -14.52 14.74 -23.12
C ILE A 739 -13.77 15.72 -24.03
N GLU A 740 -13.40 16.90 -23.50
CA GLU A 740 -12.58 17.88 -24.23
C GLU A 740 -11.27 17.24 -24.71
N TYR A 741 -10.59 16.51 -23.83
CA TYR A 741 -9.35 15.80 -24.18
C TYR A 741 -9.56 14.71 -25.23
N ALA A 742 -10.60 13.89 -25.11
CA ALA A 742 -10.88 12.85 -26.08
C ALA A 742 -11.16 13.43 -27.48
N GLN A 743 -11.84 14.57 -27.57
CA GLN A 743 -12.19 15.24 -28.83
C GLN A 743 -11.02 16.04 -29.43
N THR A 744 -10.21 16.72 -28.61
CA THR A 744 -9.23 17.71 -29.08
C THR A 744 -7.77 17.32 -28.85
N ARG A 745 -7.53 16.28 -28.03
CA ARG A 745 -6.21 15.85 -27.54
C ARG A 745 -5.47 16.94 -26.74
N THR A 746 -6.20 17.91 -26.21
CA THR A 746 -5.73 18.87 -25.21
C THR A 746 -6.87 19.14 -24.24
N VAL A 747 -6.56 19.79 -23.12
CA VAL A 747 -7.55 20.13 -22.09
C VAL A 747 -7.27 21.53 -21.59
N SER A 748 -8.34 22.24 -21.25
CA SER A 748 -8.29 23.58 -20.65
C SER A 748 -8.74 23.48 -19.19
N PRO A 749 -7.95 22.81 -18.33
CA PRO A 749 -8.43 22.46 -17.00
C PRO A 749 -8.60 23.72 -16.18
N ALA A 750 -9.75 23.81 -15.52
CA ALA A 750 -9.98 24.83 -14.53
C ALA A 750 -9.70 24.21 -13.16
N LEU A 751 -8.92 24.90 -12.33
CA LEU A 751 -9.02 24.66 -10.90
C LEU A 751 -10.30 25.35 -10.45
N PRO A 752 -11.36 24.62 -10.03
CA PRO A 752 -12.37 25.25 -9.20
C PRO A 752 -11.64 25.90 -8.03
N GLY A 753 -11.66 27.23 -8.02
CA GLY A 753 -11.21 27.99 -6.88
C GLY A 753 -12.21 27.75 -5.73
N PRO A 754 -11.77 27.64 -4.48
CA PRO A 754 -12.66 27.87 -3.35
C PRO A 754 -13.36 29.21 -3.61
N SER A 755 -14.67 29.17 -3.84
CA SER A 755 -15.48 30.31 -4.27
C SER A 755 -15.46 31.51 -3.31
N SER A 756 -14.71 31.41 -2.20
CA SER A 756 -14.59 32.39 -1.13
C SER A 756 -13.16 32.63 -0.62
N ALA A 757 -12.11 32.07 -1.24
CA ALA A 757 -10.74 32.49 -0.87
C ALA A 757 -10.50 33.92 -1.37
N PRO A 758 -9.93 34.81 -0.53
CA PRO A 758 -9.49 36.11 -1.01
C PRO A 758 -8.48 35.86 -2.14
N ARG A 759 -8.78 36.34 -3.34
CA ARG A 759 -7.79 36.37 -4.42
C ARG A 759 -6.65 37.25 -3.93
N ALA A 760 -5.40 36.77 -3.97
CA ALA A 760 -4.25 37.64 -3.78
C ALA A 760 -4.42 38.89 -4.64
N ALA A 761 -4.27 40.06 -4.02
CA ALA A 761 -4.21 41.31 -4.77
C ALA A 761 -3.06 41.20 -5.80
N PRO A 762 -3.26 41.69 -7.03
CA PRO A 762 -2.27 41.59 -8.11
C PRO A 762 -0.93 42.25 -7.75
#